data_AF-A0A538HJ24-F1
#
_entry.id   AF-A0A538HJ24-F1
#
_cell.length_a   1.000
_cell.length_b   1.000
_cell.length_c   1.000
_cell.angle_alpha   90.00
_cell.angle_beta   90.00
_cell.angle_gamma   90.00
#
_symmetry.space_group_name_H-M   'P 1'
#
loop_
_entity.id
_entity.type
_entity.pdbx_description
1 polymer ?
#
loop_
_entity_poly.entity_id
_entity_poly.type
_entity_poly.pdbx_seq_one_letter_code
_entity_poly.pdbx_strand_id
1 'polypeptide(L)'
;MADRPNRPMRPRGGAGGPGRRRRVVIDSGAARPRDGRQAREQRQDSRPKERREVVHPTGPVTVESGVSVRDLSQALGIPAAQIIKVMMNLGKMVQITQSLTDDEIELIATEVNREITIKHIADEDEEPEVYEDSEADLEERPPVVTIMGHVDHGKTTLLDAIRQTAVVETEAGGITQHIGAYQVDHDGRRISFLDTPGHEAFTAMRARGAKVTDIAVLVVAADDGVMPQTRESISHARVAGVPIVVAINKVDLPEANPDRARNELAQEGLQPEEWGGTTQFSEVSAKAKTGLDDLLEKVLLVADAELELKANPKAEASGPIIESRLDVGRGPVATMLVQRGTLRVGDAVVAGDAWGKVRALYTFRGDRVREARPGEPIEILGFDKPPPAGELCRVVENERQARHLANVRGERLRREQLAQQAKTGPTLETLFDEMQAGGVQDLNLVVKGDVDGSVEAAVSELQKIQHPEVRVNVIHTGVGAISENDVNLASVSNALVVGFNVRPSAEARALAEREGVDIRTYRVIYQLTQDIEQALVGMLRPVETEEALGEVEVRQLFRVSRLGTIAGCYVTRGVVRRGARARIVRDGTVIHETTIAQLKRFKDDVREVAEGFECGILLEGFNDLREGDVFEVFETRQVERTDLSENPAPAPA
;
A
#
# COMPACT_ATOMS: atom_id res chain seq x y z
N MET A 1 17.20 50.05 -45.88
CA MET A 1 18.11 49.91 -47.04
C MET A 1 19.11 48.83 -46.66
N ALA A 2 18.86 47.60 -47.12
CA ALA A 2 19.59 46.92 -48.21
C ALA A 2 20.85 46.25 -47.64
N ASP A 3 21.18 44.97 -47.86
CA ASP A 3 20.67 43.94 -48.77
C ASP A 3 21.16 42.55 -48.26
N ARG A 4 20.58 41.47 -48.80
CA ARG A 4 20.72 40.03 -48.45
C ARG A 4 22.11 39.42 -48.82
N PRO A 5 22.38 38.08 -48.89
CA PRO A 5 21.61 36.88 -48.53
C PRO A 5 22.37 35.70 -47.85
N ASN A 6 21.56 34.68 -47.57
CA ASN A 6 21.73 33.32 -47.03
C ASN A 6 22.68 32.35 -47.80
N ARG A 7 22.99 31.22 -47.11
CA ARG A 7 23.22 29.81 -47.59
C ARG A 7 24.68 29.26 -47.69
N PRO A 8 24.88 27.91 -47.71
CA PRO A 8 25.18 27.07 -46.54
C PRO A 8 26.53 26.31 -46.64
N MET A 9 27.06 25.84 -45.50
CA MET A 9 28.34 25.11 -45.46
C MET A 9 28.15 23.60 -45.69
N ARG A 10 28.66 23.10 -46.82
CA ARG A 10 28.86 21.67 -47.13
C ARG A 10 30.20 21.20 -46.54
N PRO A 11 30.33 19.93 -46.12
CA PRO A 11 31.56 19.39 -45.56
C PRO A 11 32.58 19.02 -46.64
N ARG A 12 33.85 19.28 -46.36
CA ARG A 12 35.02 18.91 -47.17
C ARG A 12 35.39 17.44 -46.91
N GLY A 13 35.63 16.69 -47.98
CA GLY A 13 36.09 15.32 -47.94
C GLY A 13 37.59 15.13 -48.23
N GLY A 14 38.02 13.89 -48.01
CA GLY A 14 39.26 13.25 -48.51
C GLY A 14 40.38 13.17 -47.47
N ALA A 15 41.19 12.11 -47.37
CA ALA A 15 41.22 10.77 -47.93
C ALA A 15 42.34 10.01 -47.16
N GLY A 16 42.21 8.69 -46.94
CA GLY A 16 43.31 7.84 -46.42
C GLY A 16 42.82 6.50 -45.85
N GLY A 17 42.82 5.44 -46.67
CA GLY A 17 42.58 4.05 -46.21
C GLY A 17 43.87 3.33 -45.80
N PRO A 18 43.94 1.98 -45.82
CA PRO A 18 42.89 0.98 -45.61
C PRO A 18 43.30 -0.10 -44.56
N GLY A 19 42.35 -0.67 -43.80
CA GLY A 19 42.70 -1.74 -42.84
C GLY A 19 41.51 -2.57 -42.29
N ARG A 20 41.32 -3.75 -42.89
CA ARG A 20 40.69 -4.98 -42.34
C ARG A 20 39.24 -4.92 -41.80
N ARG A 21 38.29 -5.30 -42.65
CA ARG A 21 36.99 -5.90 -42.25
C ARG A 21 37.12 -7.43 -42.21
N ARG A 22 36.83 -8.06 -41.07
CA ARG A 22 36.66 -9.53 -40.95
C ARG A 22 35.24 -9.91 -41.39
N ARG A 23 35.16 -10.80 -42.37
CA ARG A 23 33.94 -11.42 -42.90
C ARG A 23 33.86 -12.82 -42.29
N VAL A 24 32.80 -13.14 -41.55
CA VAL A 24 32.55 -14.50 -41.04
C VAL A 24 31.80 -15.26 -42.14
N VAL A 25 32.41 -16.34 -42.61
CA VAL A 25 31.85 -17.26 -43.61
C VAL A 25 31.13 -18.38 -42.86
N ILE A 26 29.88 -18.63 -43.28
CA ILE A 26 29.04 -19.73 -42.85
C ILE A 26 29.41 -20.92 -43.74
N ASP A 27 29.87 -22.03 -43.15
CA ASP A 27 30.10 -23.27 -43.89
C ASP A 27 29.12 -24.35 -43.44
N SER A 28 28.35 -24.80 -44.42
CA SER A 28 27.33 -25.84 -44.36
C SER A 28 27.76 -27.03 -45.23
N GLY A 29 28.01 -28.19 -44.60
CA GLY A 29 27.66 -29.54 -45.12
C GLY A 29 28.52 -30.23 -46.20
N ALA A 30 29.18 -31.34 -45.83
CA ALA A 30 29.47 -32.56 -46.64
C ALA A 30 29.97 -33.69 -45.69
N ALA A 31 29.30 -34.85 -45.45
CA ALA A 31 29.22 -36.11 -46.24
C ALA A 31 30.61 -36.59 -46.77
N ARG A 32 31.20 -37.79 -46.54
CA ARG A 32 30.87 -39.24 -46.27
C ARG A 32 32.25 -40.00 -46.11
N PRO A 33 32.42 -41.36 -45.99
CA PRO A 33 31.57 -42.51 -45.60
C PRO A 33 32.23 -43.54 -44.59
N ARG A 34 31.48 -44.62 -44.32
CA ARG A 34 31.72 -45.86 -43.52
C ARG A 34 33.00 -46.67 -43.85
N ASP A 35 33.59 -47.37 -42.86
CA ASP A 35 33.43 -48.84 -42.63
C ASP A 35 34.27 -49.35 -41.44
N GLY A 36 33.79 -50.41 -40.75
CA GLY A 36 34.63 -51.19 -39.81
C GLY A 36 33.98 -51.65 -38.50
N ARG A 37 32.82 -52.32 -38.54
CA ARG A 37 32.38 -53.22 -37.45
C ARG A 37 33.36 -54.40 -37.36
N GLN A 38 34.01 -54.61 -36.20
CA GLN A 38 34.12 -55.89 -35.50
C GLN A 38 35.17 -55.84 -34.38
N ALA A 39 34.86 -56.54 -33.27
CA ALA A 39 35.76 -56.99 -32.20
C ALA A 39 36.16 -55.99 -31.11
N ARG A 40 35.27 -55.80 -30.11
CA ARG A 40 35.59 -56.06 -28.68
C ARG A 40 34.35 -55.92 -27.80
N GLU A 41 33.44 -56.88 -27.92
CA GLU A 41 32.70 -57.34 -26.75
C GLU A 41 33.67 -58.13 -25.89
N GLN A 42 34.08 -57.56 -24.75
CA GLN A 42 34.41 -58.23 -23.48
C GLN A 42 35.28 -57.29 -22.64
N ARG A 43 34.62 -56.64 -21.67
CA ARG A 43 35.03 -56.44 -20.27
C ARG A 43 34.28 -55.23 -19.73
N GLN A 44 33.04 -55.47 -19.30
CA GLN A 44 32.43 -54.68 -18.24
C GLN A 44 33.25 -54.91 -16.98
N ASP A 45 34.07 -53.92 -16.62
CA ASP A 45 34.46 -53.70 -15.23
C ASP A 45 33.67 -52.46 -14.77
N SER A 46 32.45 -52.71 -14.31
CA SER A 46 31.65 -51.75 -13.58
C SER A 46 32.23 -51.59 -12.18
N ARG A 47 33.25 -50.74 -12.03
CA ARG A 47 33.57 -50.15 -10.72
C ARG A 47 32.53 -49.07 -10.43
N PRO A 48 31.75 -49.18 -9.34
CA PRO A 48 30.89 -48.08 -8.92
C PRO A 48 31.78 -46.88 -8.60
N LYS A 49 31.52 -45.73 -9.22
CA LYS A 49 31.99 -44.46 -8.65
C LYS A 49 31.25 -44.33 -7.32
N GLU A 50 31.94 -44.54 -6.22
CA GLU A 50 31.47 -44.15 -4.90
C GLU A 50 30.98 -42.70 -4.99
N ARG A 51 29.67 -42.52 -4.83
CA ARG A 51 29.11 -41.22 -4.50
C ARG A 51 29.79 -40.82 -3.20
N ARG A 52 30.60 -39.77 -3.24
CA ARG A 52 30.96 -39.05 -2.01
C ARG A 52 29.65 -38.72 -1.31
N GLU A 53 29.41 -39.34 -0.16
CA GLU A 53 28.37 -38.89 0.75
C GLU A 53 28.70 -37.44 1.10
N VAL A 54 27.81 -36.54 0.69
CA VAL A 54 27.86 -35.15 1.09
C VAL A 54 27.51 -35.17 2.57
N VAL A 55 28.50 -34.85 3.40
CA VAL A 55 28.29 -34.71 4.84
C VAL A 55 27.18 -33.69 5.04
N HIS A 56 26.05 -34.17 5.55
CA HIS A 56 24.87 -33.38 5.82
C HIS A 56 25.14 -32.53 7.07
N PRO A 57 25.17 -31.18 6.99
CA PRO A 57 25.31 -30.35 8.18
C PRO A 57 24.05 -30.49 9.03
N THR A 58 24.15 -31.08 10.22
CA THR A 58 23.05 -31.39 11.15
C THR A 58 22.76 -30.19 12.05
N GLY A 59 22.30 -29.09 11.45
CA GLY A 59 21.80 -27.93 12.18
C GLY A 59 20.57 -27.35 11.48
N PRO A 60 19.78 -26.52 12.20
CA PRO A 60 18.73 -25.74 11.57
C PRO A 60 19.35 -24.86 10.48
N VAL A 61 18.84 -24.98 9.25
CA VAL A 61 19.35 -24.21 8.12
C VAL A 61 18.55 -22.93 8.03
N THR A 62 19.21 -21.80 8.19
CA THR A 62 18.59 -20.50 7.95
C THR A 62 18.59 -20.21 6.46
N VAL A 63 17.42 -19.88 5.91
CA VAL A 63 17.26 -19.60 4.48
C VAL A 63 16.54 -18.27 4.31
N GLU A 64 16.94 -17.47 3.34
CA GLU A 64 16.28 -16.19 3.01
C GLU A 64 14.92 -16.46 2.33
N SER A 65 13.91 -15.62 2.60
CA SER A 65 12.66 -15.66 1.84
C SER A 65 12.90 -15.36 0.35
N GLY A 66 12.14 -16.02 -0.54
CA GLY A 66 12.29 -15.88 -1.99
C GLY A 66 13.55 -16.53 -2.57
N VAL A 67 14.21 -17.43 -1.83
CA VAL A 67 15.40 -18.16 -2.27
C VAL A 67 15.14 -18.92 -3.58
N SER A 68 16.16 -18.98 -4.46
CA SER A 68 16.06 -19.79 -5.67
C SER A 68 16.22 -21.28 -5.36
N VAL A 69 15.69 -22.15 -6.21
CA VAL A 69 15.91 -23.61 -6.11
C VAL A 69 17.41 -23.96 -6.02
N ARG A 70 18.26 -23.19 -6.73
CA ARG A 70 19.72 -23.35 -6.68
C ARG A 70 20.31 -23.00 -5.31
N ASP A 71 19.87 -21.91 -4.72
CA ASP A 71 20.44 -21.42 -3.46
C ASP A 71 19.90 -22.25 -2.28
N LEU A 72 18.64 -22.68 -2.34
CA LEU A 72 18.05 -23.64 -1.39
C LEU A 72 18.78 -24.98 -1.45
N SER A 73 19.13 -25.45 -2.65
CA SER A 73 19.95 -26.65 -2.87
C SER A 73 21.31 -26.55 -2.17
N GLN A 74 21.94 -25.38 -2.22
CA GLN A 74 23.20 -25.14 -1.54
C GLN A 74 23.03 -25.06 -0.01
N ALA A 75 22.02 -24.33 0.46
CA ALA A 75 21.74 -24.16 1.88
C ALA A 75 21.42 -25.49 2.57
N LEU A 76 20.59 -26.34 1.95
CA LEU A 76 20.21 -27.65 2.50
C LEU A 76 21.28 -28.74 2.26
N GLY A 77 22.24 -28.49 1.37
CA GLY A 77 23.25 -29.49 0.98
C GLY A 77 22.68 -30.65 0.18
N ILE A 78 21.66 -30.39 -0.66
CA ILE A 78 20.89 -31.43 -1.37
C ILE A 78 20.85 -31.09 -2.85
N PRO A 79 21.00 -32.05 -3.78
CA PRO A 79 21.00 -31.75 -5.21
C PRO A 79 19.70 -31.05 -5.67
N ALA A 80 19.81 -30.00 -6.47
CA ALA A 80 18.65 -29.27 -7.01
C ALA A 80 17.65 -30.18 -7.75
N ALA A 81 18.12 -31.27 -8.36
CA ALA A 81 17.27 -32.27 -9.00
C ALA A 81 16.30 -32.97 -8.01
N GLN A 82 16.70 -33.13 -6.74
CA GLN A 82 15.85 -33.70 -5.71
C GLN A 82 14.77 -32.70 -5.27
N ILE A 83 15.12 -31.42 -5.14
CA ILE A 83 14.15 -30.35 -4.84
C ILE A 83 13.12 -30.22 -5.96
N ILE A 84 13.56 -30.21 -7.22
CA ILE A 84 12.66 -30.19 -8.39
C ILE A 84 11.75 -31.41 -8.39
N LYS A 85 12.26 -32.59 -8.02
CA LYS A 85 11.45 -33.82 -7.94
C LYS A 85 10.38 -33.74 -6.85
N VAL A 86 10.70 -33.17 -5.69
CA VAL A 86 9.72 -32.93 -4.61
C VAL A 86 8.61 -32.00 -5.12
N MET A 87 8.97 -30.88 -5.74
CA MET A 87 8.00 -29.94 -6.31
C MET A 87 7.14 -30.58 -7.42
N MET A 88 7.73 -31.43 -8.27
CA MET A 88 7.00 -32.21 -9.27
C MET A 88 5.99 -33.18 -8.64
N ASN A 89 6.34 -33.87 -7.55
CA ASN A 89 5.42 -34.75 -6.83
C ASN A 89 4.23 -33.97 -6.24
N LEU A 90 4.45 -32.71 -5.92
CA LEU A 90 3.44 -31.77 -5.42
C LEU A 90 2.67 -31.07 -6.56
N GLY A 91 2.87 -31.49 -7.81
CA GLY A 91 2.15 -30.97 -8.97
C GLY A 91 2.67 -29.65 -9.54
N LYS A 92 3.78 -29.10 -9.01
CA LYS A 92 4.36 -27.81 -9.45
C LYS A 92 5.69 -28.02 -10.17
N MET A 93 5.75 -27.54 -11.42
CA MET A 93 6.99 -27.54 -12.21
C MET A 93 7.79 -26.28 -11.90
N VAL A 94 8.98 -26.43 -11.31
CA VAL A 94 9.87 -25.31 -10.98
C VAL A 94 11.19 -25.36 -11.73
N GLN A 95 11.73 -24.20 -12.08
CA GLN A 95 13.05 -24.07 -12.72
C GLN A 95 14.16 -23.82 -11.68
N ILE A 96 15.41 -24.13 -12.02
CA ILE A 96 16.56 -24.00 -11.10
C ILE A 96 16.76 -22.54 -10.60
N THR A 97 16.42 -21.55 -11.42
CA THR A 97 16.57 -20.12 -11.11
C THR A 97 15.30 -19.46 -10.59
N GLN A 98 14.21 -20.23 -10.46
CA GLN A 98 12.94 -19.72 -9.97
C GLN A 98 13.02 -19.53 -8.45
N SER A 99 12.52 -18.39 -7.96
CA SER A 99 12.31 -18.11 -6.54
C SER A 99 11.14 -18.93 -6.01
N LEU A 100 11.29 -19.50 -4.83
CA LEU A 100 10.27 -20.29 -4.14
C LEU A 100 9.54 -19.45 -3.11
N THR A 101 8.28 -19.79 -2.86
CA THR A 101 7.49 -19.18 -1.77
C THR A 101 7.84 -19.80 -0.41
N ASP A 102 7.53 -19.12 0.70
CA ASP A 102 7.86 -19.63 2.04
C ASP A 102 7.22 -21.00 2.30
N ASP A 103 5.95 -21.15 1.91
CA ASP A 103 5.20 -22.40 2.03
C ASP A 103 5.86 -23.53 1.22
N GLU A 104 6.42 -23.21 0.04
CA GLU A 104 7.16 -24.16 -0.78
C GLU A 104 8.48 -24.56 -0.13
N ILE A 105 9.19 -23.61 0.48
CA ILE A 105 10.43 -23.85 1.22
C ILE A 105 10.16 -24.76 2.42
N GLU A 106 9.14 -24.48 3.23
CA GLU A 106 8.74 -25.30 4.39
C GLU A 106 8.30 -26.71 3.98
N LEU A 107 7.58 -26.83 2.88
CA LEU A 107 7.12 -28.12 2.38
C LEU A 107 8.29 -28.97 1.86
N ILE A 108 9.25 -28.36 1.16
CA ILE A 108 10.51 -29.01 0.77
C ILE A 108 11.32 -29.38 2.03
N ALA A 109 11.36 -28.52 3.04
CA ALA A 109 12.04 -28.79 4.32
C ALA A 109 11.47 -30.03 5.00
N THR A 110 10.15 -30.10 5.09
CA THR A 110 9.39 -31.18 5.73
C THR A 110 9.61 -32.50 4.99
N GLU A 111 9.49 -32.51 3.66
CA GLU A 111 9.69 -33.71 2.84
C GLU A 111 11.12 -34.25 2.95
N VAL A 112 12.09 -33.37 3.19
CA VAL A 112 13.50 -33.74 3.32
C VAL A 112 13.95 -33.86 4.79
N ASN A 113 13.01 -33.79 5.75
CA ASN A 113 13.23 -33.87 7.20
C ASN A 113 14.33 -32.92 7.69
N ARG A 114 14.24 -31.64 7.28
CA ARG A 114 15.14 -30.57 7.71
C ARG A 114 14.37 -29.47 8.42
N GLU A 115 14.88 -29.05 9.56
CA GLU A 115 14.42 -27.83 10.21
C GLU A 115 15.01 -26.62 9.47
N ILE A 116 14.13 -25.76 8.97
CA ILE A 116 14.48 -24.50 8.31
C ILE A 116 13.91 -23.34 9.11
N THR A 117 14.68 -22.27 9.21
CA THR A 117 14.17 -20.96 9.67
C THR A 117 14.22 -20.01 8.48
N ILE A 118 13.05 -19.54 8.05
CA ILE A 118 12.94 -18.57 6.96
C ILE A 118 13.15 -17.18 7.54
N LYS A 119 14.08 -16.41 6.96
CA LYS A 119 14.33 -15.02 7.31
C LYS A 119 13.73 -14.10 6.26
N HIS A 120 12.66 -13.41 6.63
CA HIS A 120 12.12 -12.29 5.87
C HIS A 120 13.00 -11.04 6.04
N ILE A 121 13.00 -10.16 5.05
CA ILE A 121 13.66 -8.85 5.18
C ILE A 121 12.93 -7.99 6.24
N ALA A 122 11.61 -8.14 6.37
CA ALA A 122 10.82 -7.45 7.38
C ALA A 122 11.09 -7.94 8.82
N ASP A 123 11.56 -9.19 8.98
CA ASP A 123 11.93 -9.79 10.26
C ASP A 123 13.43 -9.67 10.57
N GLU A 124 14.22 -9.10 9.65
CA GLU A 124 15.49 -8.47 10.02
C GLU A 124 15.14 -7.19 10.79
N ASP A 125 14.75 -7.36 12.06
CA ASP A 125 15.26 -6.44 13.07
C ASP A 125 16.78 -6.51 12.87
N GLU A 126 17.37 -5.52 12.19
CA GLU A 126 18.81 -5.32 12.22
C GLU A 126 19.14 -5.28 13.70
N GLU A 127 19.60 -6.40 14.27
CA GLU A 127 20.19 -6.43 15.61
C GLU A 127 21.13 -5.23 15.59
N PRO A 128 20.90 -4.21 16.45
CA PRO A 128 21.68 -2.99 16.37
C PRO A 128 23.13 -3.45 16.45
N GLU A 129 23.91 -3.21 15.39
CA GLU A 129 25.31 -3.63 15.36
C GLU A 129 25.92 -3.09 16.67
N VAL A 130 26.21 -3.99 17.62
CA VAL A 130 26.65 -3.57 18.94
C VAL A 130 28.06 -3.08 18.76
N TYR A 131 28.19 -1.78 18.56
CA TYR A 131 29.47 -1.15 18.47
C TYR A 131 30.03 -1.01 19.88
N GLU A 132 31.17 -1.65 20.14
CA GLU A 132 31.94 -1.42 21.35
C GLU A 132 32.60 -0.03 21.29
N ASP A 133 31.83 1.00 21.60
CA ASP A 133 32.35 2.36 21.77
C ASP A 133 33.02 2.49 23.14
N SER A 134 34.17 3.17 23.19
CA SER A 134 34.83 3.46 24.46
C SER A 134 34.03 4.52 25.23
N GLU A 135 33.92 4.39 26.56
CA GLU A 135 33.23 5.41 27.39
C GLU A 135 33.82 6.82 27.22
N ALA A 136 35.09 6.93 26.81
CA ALA A 136 35.76 8.20 26.57
C ALA A 136 35.38 8.87 25.23
N ASP A 137 34.78 8.13 24.31
CA ASP A 137 34.31 8.65 23.02
C ASP A 137 32.81 8.99 23.04
N LEU A 138 32.11 8.65 24.11
CA LEU A 138 30.71 8.99 24.31
C LEU A 138 30.56 10.45 24.76
N GLU A 139 29.81 11.23 23.99
CA GLU A 139 29.45 12.62 24.30
C GLU A 139 27.93 12.73 24.51
N GLU A 140 27.50 13.71 25.31
CA GLU A 140 26.08 14.02 25.51
C GLU A 140 25.43 14.43 24.18
N ARG A 141 24.24 13.86 23.90
CA ARG A 141 23.47 14.20 22.70
C ARG A 141 22.09 14.79 23.03
N PRO A 142 21.52 15.60 22.12
CA PRO A 142 20.14 16.07 22.22
C PRO A 142 19.14 14.91 22.34
N PRO A 143 18.11 15.00 23.20
CA PRO A 143 16.98 14.08 23.18
C PRO A 143 16.18 14.23 21.89
N VAL A 144 15.74 13.10 21.36
CA VAL A 144 14.84 13.01 20.21
C VAL A 144 13.44 12.72 20.71
N VAL A 145 12.51 13.62 20.43
CA VAL A 145 11.18 13.67 21.03
C VAL A 145 10.14 13.55 19.94
N THR A 146 9.23 12.57 20.06
CA THR A 146 8.08 12.47 19.15
C THR A 146 6.85 13.07 19.81
N ILE A 147 5.97 13.67 19.01
CA ILE A 147 4.68 14.15 19.49
C ILE A 147 3.58 13.22 19.00
N MET A 148 2.79 12.71 19.94
CA MET A 148 1.70 11.76 19.71
C MET A 148 0.39 12.24 20.35
N GLY A 149 -0.73 11.66 19.95
CA GLY A 149 -2.06 12.02 20.46
C GLY A 149 -3.14 11.97 19.40
N HIS A 150 -4.38 12.27 19.78
CA HIS A 150 -5.54 12.27 18.89
C HIS A 150 -5.51 13.43 17.87
N VAL A 151 -6.24 13.28 16.77
CA VAL A 151 -6.53 14.38 15.83
C VAL A 151 -7.17 15.55 16.60
N ASP A 152 -6.89 16.79 16.18
CA ASP A 152 -7.41 18.04 16.78
C ASP A 152 -7.05 18.32 18.25
N HIS A 153 -6.21 17.50 18.88
CA HIS A 153 -5.61 17.82 20.19
C HIS A 153 -4.51 18.91 20.12
N GLY A 154 -4.24 19.45 18.92
CA GLY A 154 -3.31 20.56 18.73
C GLY A 154 -1.83 20.19 18.76
N LYS A 155 -1.46 18.98 18.34
CA LYS A 155 -0.05 18.53 18.20
C LYS A 155 0.78 19.48 17.33
N THR A 156 0.34 19.70 16.09
CA THR A 156 1.02 20.57 15.13
C THR A 156 1.06 22.02 15.62
N THR A 157 -0.04 22.49 16.23
CA THR A 157 -0.11 23.83 16.84
C THR A 157 0.87 23.99 18.01
N LEU A 158 1.02 22.97 18.86
CA LEU A 158 1.98 22.95 19.95
C LEU A 158 3.40 23.06 19.39
N LEU A 159 3.67 22.31 18.33
CA LEU A 159 4.99 22.33 17.68
C LEU A 159 5.30 23.64 16.97
N ASP A 160 4.30 24.24 16.32
CA ASP A 160 4.43 25.58 15.75
C ASP A 160 4.69 26.64 16.83
N ALA A 161 4.03 26.51 17.98
CA ALA A 161 4.25 27.39 19.11
C ALA A 161 5.68 27.27 19.66
N ILE A 162 6.19 26.05 19.80
CA ILE A 162 7.57 25.76 20.24
C ILE A 162 8.60 26.25 19.19
N ARG A 163 8.36 26.00 17.91
CA ARG A 163 9.28 26.38 16.81
C ARG A 163 9.23 27.87 16.46
N GLN A 164 8.27 28.62 16.98
CA GLN A 164 7.97 30.01 16.62
C GLN A 164 7.67 30.19 15.12
N THR A 165 6.99 29.22 14.51
CA THR A 165 6.59 29.22 13.09
C THR A 165 5.09 29.00 12.94
N ALA A 166 4.56 29.10 11.72
CA ALA A 166 3.16 28.79 11.40
C ALA A 166 3.06 27.83 10.20
N VAL A 167 3.32 26.54 10.41
CA VAL A 167 3.17 25.50 9.38
C VAL A 167 1.73 25.03 9.24
N VAL A 168 0.92 25.03 10.30
CA VAL A 168 -0.51 24.67 10.26
C VAL A 168 -1.29 25.49 9.22
N GLU A 169 -0.93 26.77 9.04
CA GLU A 169 -1.59 27.65 8.05
C GLU A 169 -1.22 27.30 6.59
N THR A 170 -0.12 26.58 6.39
CA THR A 170 0.40 26.22 5.05
C THR A 170 0.06 24.80 4.60
N GLU A 171 -0.31 23.91 5.53
CA GLU A 171 -0.67 22.52 5.22
C GLU A 171 -2.12 22.39 4.71
N ALA A 172 -2.30 21.61 3.65
CA ALA A 172 -3.61 21.40 3.05
C ALA A 172 -4.50 20.57 3.99
N GLY A 173 -5.69 21.10 4.30
CA GLY A 173 -6.65 20.44 5.20
C GLY A 173 -6.37 20.64 6.69
N GLY A 174 -5.36 21.45 7.06
CA GLY A 174 -5.06 21.79 8.46
C GLY A 174 -4.52 20.63 9.30
N ILE A 175 -3.96 19.59 8.67
CA ILE A 175 -3.43 18.40 9.32
C ILE A 175 -1.99 18.11 8.87
N THR A 176 -1.15 17.63 9.79
CA THR A 176 0.19 17.09 9.47
C THR A 176 0.06 15.78 8.69
N GLN A 177 0.64 15.73 7.48
CA GLN A 177 0.62 14.54 6.61
C GLN A 177 2.01 13.96 6.32
N HIS A 178 3.07 14.64 6.77
CA HIS A 178 4.48 14.25 6.59
C HIS A 178 5.19 14.16 7.93
N ILE A 179 6.26 13.37 8.03
CA ILE A 179 7.07 13.37 9.25
C ILE A 179 8.07 14.53 9.17
N GLY A 180 7.83 15.57 9.97
CA GLY A 180 8.75 16.70 10.09
C GLY A 180 9.79 16.45 11.18
N ALA A 181 11.06 16.76 10.92
CA ALA A 181 12.11 16.72 11.93
C ALA A 181 12.78 18.10 12.08
N TYR A 182 12.88 18.62 13.30
CA TYR A 182 13.48 19.94 13.56
C TYR A 182 14.11 20.00 14.95
N GLN A 183 14.88 21.05 15.19
CA GLN A 183 15.64 21.22 16.43
C GLN A 183 15.36 22.59 17.05
N VAL A 184 15.18 22.59 18.38
CA VAL A 184 14.88 23.76 19.20
C VAL A 184 15.98 23.88 20.26
N ASP A 185 16.36 25.12 20.59
CA ASP A 185 17.29 25.42 21.68
C ASP A 185 16.48 25.94 22.87
N HIS A 186 16.71 25.35 24.04
CA HIS A 186 16.11 25.75 25.31
C HIS A 186 17.19 25.71 26.38
N ASP A 187 17.46 26.86 27.01
CA ASP A 187 18.51 27.05 28.03
C ASP A 187 19.90 26.52 27.63
N GLY A 188 20.27 26.66 26.35
CA GLY A 188 21.56 26.22 25.82
C GLY A 188 21.64 24.71 25.56
N ARG A 189 20.53 23.99 25.73
CA ARG A 189 20.38 22.58 25.37
C ARG A 189 19.49 22.45 24.15
N ARG A 190 19.86 21.52 23.26
CA ARG A 190 19.10 21.28 22.03
C ARG A 190 18.15 20.12 22.23
N ILE A 191 16.95 20.22 21.67
CA ILE A 191 15.93 19.17 21.66
C ILE A 191 15.52 18.96 20.20
N SER A 192 15.54 17.71 19.74
CA SER A 192 15.13 17.37 18.39
C SER A 192 13.74 16.80 18.42
N PHE A 193 12.82 17.37 17.65
CA PHE A 193 11.43 16.94 17.58
C PHE A 193 11.14 16.22 16.27
N LEU A 194 10.40 15.12 16.36
CA LEU A 194 9.74 14.44 15.25
C LEU A 194 8.24 14.67 15.35
N ASP A 195 7.67 15.38 14.37
CA ASP A 195 6.24 15.57 14.23
C ASP A 195 5.66 14.38 13.47
N THR A 196 4.77 13.60 14.11
CA THR A 196 4.14 12.44 13.46
C THR A 196 2.66 12.73 13.16
N PRO A 197 2.16 12.33 11.98
CA PRO A 197 0.74 12.48 11.65
C PRO A 197 -0.19 11.78 12.64
N GLY A 198 -1.24 12.50 13.04
CA GLY A 198 -2.21 12.02 14.04
C GLY A 198 -3.32 11.10 13.54
N HIS A 199 -3.48 10.98 12.22
CA HIS A 199 -4.60 10.26 11.63
C HIS A 199 -4.31 8.76 11.53
N GLU A 200 -5.33 7.93 11.78
CA GLU A 200 -5.28 6.46 11.69
C GLU A 200 -4.57 5.90 10.42
N ALA A 201 -4.71 6.53 9.26
CA ALA A 201 -4.04 6.10 8.02
C ALA A 201 -2.51 6.09 8.08
N PHE A 202 -1.93 6.76 9.08
CA PHE A 202 -0.48 6.90 9.25
C PHE A 202 0.07 6.07 10.42
N THR A 203 -0.56 4.94 10.77
CA THR A 203 -0.09 4.05 11.84
C THR A 203 1.36 3.60 11.66
N ALA A 204 1.76 3.23 10.42
CA ALA A 204 3.14 2.84 10.13
C ALA A 204 4.15 3.96 10.42
N MET A 205 3.79 5.21 10.10
CA MET A 205 4.60 6.38 10.42
C MET A 205 4.72 6.63 11.93
N ARG A 206 3.62 6.44 12.69
CA ARG A 206 3.66 6.57 14.17
C ARG A 206 4.55 5.51 14.80
N ALA A 207 4.43 4.26 14.37
CA ALA A 207 5.27 3.17 14.86
C ALA A 207 6.75 3.43 14.56
N ARG A 208 7.06 3.94 13.36
CA ARG A 208 8.41 4.36 12.97
C ARG A 208 8.93 5.50 13.84
N GLY A 209 8.11 6.54 14.03
CA GLY A 209 8.45 7.66 14.92
C GLY A 209 8.76 7.18 16.33
N ALA A 210 7.91 6.33 16.91
CA ALA A 210 8.11 5.77 18.25
C ALA A 210 9.44 5.03 18.41
N LYS A 211 9.81 4.17 17.45
CA LYS A 211 11.06 3.39 17.51
C LYS A 211 12.33 4.25 17.43
N VAL A 212 12.24 5.42 16.82
CA VAL A 212 13.41 6.28 16.55
C VAL A 212 13.66 7.29 17.67
N THR A 213 12.67 7.52 18.53
CA THR A 213 12.71 8.56 19.57
C THR A 213 13.11 8.05 20.94
N ASP A 214 13.73 8.93 21.70
CA ASP A 214 14.13 8.69 23.08
C ASP A 214 12.97 8.97 24.05
N ILE A 215 12.08 9.92 23.73
CA ILE A 215 10.95 10.35 24.56
C ILE A 215 9.71 10.59 23.70
N ALA A 216 8.52 10.24 24.20
CA ALA A 216 7.25 10.54 23.56
C ALA A 216 6.46 11.59 24.35
N VAL A 217 6.10 12.70 23.70
CA VAL A 217 5.17 13.70 24.26
C VAL A 217 3.75 13.35 23.82
N LEU A 218 2.91 12.94 24.77
CA LEU A 218 1.50 12.64 24.54
C LEU A 218 0.66 13.90 24.75
N VAL A 219 0.08 14.42 23.67
CA VAL A 219 -0.78 15.61 23.69
C VAL A 219 -2.25 15.22 23.86
N VAL A 220 -2.85 15.69 24.95
CA VAL A 220 -4.24 15.42 25.30
C VAL A 220 -4.97 16.74 25.50
N ALA A 221 -6.06 16.97 24.78
CA ALA A 221 -6.80 18.22 24.94
C ALA A 221 -7.64 18.20 26.24
N ALA A 222 -7.65 19.31 26.98
CA ALA A 222 -8.33 19.42 28.27
C ALA A 222 -9.87 19.43 28.15
N ASP A 223 -10.40 19.80 26.98
CA ASP A 223 -11.82 19.78 26.62
C ASP A 223 -12.32 18.36 26.27
N ASP A 224 -11.48 17.57 25.59
CA ASP A 224 -11.82 16.23 25.08
C ASP A 224 -11.44 15.09 26.04
N GLY A 225 -10.22 15.10 26.59
CA GLY A 225 -9.70 13.99 27.39
C GLY A 225 -9.16 12.83 26.54
N VAL A 226 -9.19 11.61 27.09
CA VAL A 226 -8.58 10.41 26.47
C VAL A 226 -9.48 9.81 25.38
N MET A 227 -9.02 9.91 24.14
CA MET A 227 -9.68 9.35 22.96
C MET A 227 -9.03 8.03 22.48
N PRO A 228 -9.69 7.23 21.60
CA PRO A 228 -9.15 5.95 21.12
C PRO A 228 -7.72 6.03 20.54
N GLN A 229 -7.43 7.04 19.71
CA GLN A 229 -6.09 7.25 19.15
C GLN A 229 -5.04 7.66 20.22
N THR A 230 -5.50 8.22 21.36
CA THR A 230 -4.64 8.49 22.51
C THR A 230 -4.20 7.16 23.14
N ARG A 231 -5.13 6.21 23.33
CA ARG A 231 -4.79 4.85 23.81
C ARG A 231 -3.85 4.12 22.87
N GLU A 232 -4.08 4.25 21.56
CA GLU A 232 -3.20 3.69 20.54
C GLU A 232 -1.78 4.29 20.64
N SER A 233 -1.68 5.61 20.79
CA SER A 233 -0.40 6.30 20.99
C SER A 233 0.34 5.82 22.24
N ILE A 234 -0.38 5.64 23.35
CA ILE A 234 0.17 5.06 24.59
C ILE A 234 0.69 3.64 24.34
N SER A 235 -0.06 2.83 23.60
CA SER A 235 0.34 1.47 23.24
C SER A 235 1.62 1.46 22.41
N HIS A 236 1.74 2.32 21.39
CA HIS A 236 2.93 2.41 20.55
C HIS A 236 4.17 2.82 21.33
N ALA A 237 4.05 3.83 22.20
CA ALA A 237 5.16 4.26 23.06
C ALA A 237 5.59 3.16 24.05
N ARG A 238 4.64 2.42 24.64
CA ARG A 238 4.93 1.28 25.51
C ARG A 238 5.62 0.13 24.79
N VAL A 239 5.15 -0.23 23.60
CA VAL A 239 5.78 -1.29 22.77
C VAL A 239 7.18 -0.90 22.35
N ALA A 240 7.41 0.39 22.07
CA ALA A 240 8.74 0.91 21.76
C ALA A 240 9.65 1.07 23.00
N GLY A 241 9.12 0.91 24.22
CA GLY A 241 9.89 1.09 25.46
C GLY A 241 10.28 2.54 25.73
N VAL A 242 9.55 3.51 25.18
CA VAL A 242 9.87 4.93 25.23
C VAL A 242 9.14 5.60 26.40
N PRO A 243 9.83 6.36 27.28
CA PRO A 243 9.18 7.11 28.36
C PRO A 243 8.24 8.20 27.81
N ILE A 244 7.12 8.40 28.52
CA ILE A 244 6.04 9.30 28.09
C ILE A 244 6.00 10.54 28.98
N VAL A 245 5.98 11.72 28.35
CA VAL A 245 5.66 13.01 28.97
C VAL A 245 4.29 13.45 28.48
N VAL A 246 3.40 13.86 29.38
CA VAL A 246 2.04 14.28 29.02
C VAL A 246 1.96 15.80 28.92
N ALA A 247 1.46 16.29 27.79
CA ALA A 247 1.08 17.69 27.60
C ALA A 247 -0.45 17.82 27.53
N ILE A 248 -1.06 18.38 28.57
CA ILE A 248 -2.49 18.69 28.59
C ILE A 248 -2.69 20.03 27.87
N ASN A 249 -3.22 19.99 26.66
CA ASN A 249 -3.35 21.16 25.78
C ASN A 249 -4.73 21.83 25.90
N LYS A 250 -4.88 23.03 25.30
CA LYS A 250 -6.11 23.83 25.27
C LYS A 250 -6.63 24.29 26.64
N VAL A 251 -5.73 24.52 27.61
CA VAL A 251 -6.11 25.03 28.95
C VAL A 251 -6.65 26.47 28.95
N ASP A 252 -6.57 27.16 27.80
CA ASP A 252 -7.15 28.49 27.59
C ASP A 252 -8.67 28.49 27.36
N LEU A 253 -9.26 27.33 27.04
CA LEU A 253 -10.69 27.21 26.78
C LEU A 253 -11.51 27.24 28.09
N PRO A 254 -12.67 27.90 28.12
CA PRO A 254 -13.50 27.96 29.32
C PRO A 254 -14.09 26.59 29.74
N GLU A 255 -14.23 25.67 28.79
CA GLU A 255 -14.64 24.28 29.00
C GLU A 255 -13.49 23.33 29.38
N ALA A 256 -12.25 23.81 29.43
CA ALA A 256 -11.08 23.00 29.74
C ALA A 256 -11.16 22.38 31.14
N ASN A 257 -10.92 21.08 31.24
CA ASN A 257 -10.86 20.36 32.51
C ASN A 257 -9.60 19.48 32.59
N PRO A 258 -8.44 20.06 32.98
CA PRO A 258 -7.18 19.33 33.11
C PRO A 258 -7.27 18.16 34.11
N ASP A 259 -8.01 18.34 35.21
CA ASP A 259 -8.19 17.30 36.23
C ASP A 259 -8.90 16.06 35.68
N ARG A 260 -9.89 16.24 34.79
CA ARG A 260 -10.55 15.12 34.10
C ARG A 260 -9.54 14.33 33.26
N ALA A 261 -8.75 15.03 32.45
CA ALA A 261 -7.74 14.39 31.60
C ALA A 261 -6.68 13.65 32.42
N ARG A 262 -6.22 14.21 33.55
CA ARG A 262 -5.30 13.53 34.48
C ARG A 262 -5.89 12.23 35.04
N ASN A 263 -7.14 12.26 35.47
CA ASN A 263 -7.83 11.07 36.00
C ASN A 263 -7.99 9.97 34.95
N GLU A 264 -8.36 10.33 33.72
CA GLU A 264 -8.51 9.37 32.61
C GLU A 264 -7.15 8.76 32.21
N LEU A 265 -6.08 9.56 32.15
CA LEU A 265 -4.74 9.08 31.86
C LEU A 265 -4.17 8.17 32.96
N ALA A 266 -4.49 8.46 34.22
CA ALA A 266 -4.15 7.59 35.34
C ALA A 266 -4.81 6.20 35.23
N GLN A 267 -6.03 6.11 34.70
CA GLN A 267 -6.70 4.83 34.42
C GLN A 267 -6.01 4.03 33.31
N GLU A 268 -5.43 4.73 32.32
CA GLU A 268 -4.61 4.11 31.27
C GLU A 268 -3.21 3.72 31.76
N GLY A 269 -2.87 4.00 33.03
CA GLY A 269 -1.60 3.65 33.67
C GLY A 269 -0.51 4.72 33.56
N LEU A 270 -0.87 5.97 33.25
CA LEU A 270 0.02 7.13 33.29
C LEU A 270 -0.28 7.95 34.55
N GLN A 271 0.38 7.61 35.65
CA GLN A 271 0.17 8.28 36.94
C GLN A 271 1.04 9.55 37.04
N PRO A 272 0.45 10.71 37.40
CA PRO A 272 1.21 11.93 37.65
C PRO A 272 2.19 11.80 38.81
N GLU A 273 3.34 12.46 38.72
CA GLU A 273 4.33 12.54 39.81
C GLU A 273 3.72 13.09 41.11
N GLU A 274 2.81 14.07 41.01
CA GLU A 274 2.09 14.64 42.17
C GLU A 274 1.32 13.58 42.99
N TRP A 275 0.96 12.46 42.36
CA TRP A 275 0.23 11.34 42.99
C TRP A 275 1.16 10.16 43.32
N GLY A 276 2.48 10.35 43.23
CA GLY A 276 3.49 9.32 43.44
C GLY A 276 3.75 8.44 42.22
N GLY A 277 3.31 8.85 41.04
CA GLY A 277 3.62 8.19 39.76
C GLY A 277 4.98 8.59 39.19
N THR A 278 5.29 8.09 37.99
CA THR A 278 6.55 8.39 37.27
C THR A 278 6.36 9.31 36.07
N THR A 279 5.12 9.55 35.65
CA THR A 279 4.84 10.31 34.43
C THR A 279 4.82 11.81 34.71
N GLN A 280 5.56 12.57 33.91
CA GLN A 280 5.58 14.03 33.95
C GLN A 280 4.35 14.61 33.23
N PHE A 281 3.66 15.56 33.87
CA PHE A 281 2.49 16.25 33.31
C PHE A 281 2.79 17.74 33.21
N SER A 282 2.51 18.35 32.05
CA SER A 282 2.57 19.79 31.83
C SER A 282 1.23 20.29 31.28
N GLU A 283 0.76 21.42 31.80
CA GLU A 283 -0.42 22.12 31.31
C GLU A 283 -0.01 23.20 30.33
N VAL A 284 -0.48 23.08 29.09
CA VAL A 284 -0.05 23.96 27.99
C VAL A 284 -1.24 24.56 27.27
N SER A 285 -1.06 25.78 26.77
CA SER A 285 -1.90 26.32 25.70
C SER A 285 -1.01 26.62 24.52
N ALA A 286 -1.12 25.79 23.47
CA ALA A 286 -0.43 26.02 22.21
C ALA A 286 -0.81 27.38 21.57
N LYS A 287 -2.08 27.79 21.73
CA LYS A 287 -2.61 29.02 21.13
C LYS A 287 -2.20 30.27 21.92
N ALA A 288 -2.33 30.24 23.25
CA ALA A 288 -1.91 31.34 24.12
C ALA A 288 -0.39 31.37 24.36
N LYS A 289 0.32 30.31 23.96
CA LYS A 289 1.76 30.09 24.17
C LYS A 289 2.16 30.12 25.65
N THR A 290 1.34 29.50 26.50
CA THR A 290 1.59 29.38 27.94
C THR A 290 1.97 27.94 28.29
N GLY A 291 2.86 27.77 29.27
CA GLY A 291 3.29 26.44 29.74
C GLY A 291 4.31 25.70 28.85
N LEU A 292 4.74 26.31 27.74
CA LEU A 292 5.70 25.69 26.82
C LEU A 292 7.07 25.46 27.46
N ASP A 293 7.57 26.43 28.22
CA ASP A 293 8.86 26.32 28.89
C ASP A 293 8.87 25.18 29.93
N ASP A 294 7.80 25.07 30.73
CA ASP A 294 7.62 23.97 31.69
C ASP A 294 7.58 22.59 31.01
N LEU A 295 6.95 22.48 29.84
CA LEU A 295 6.96 21.24 29.05
C LEU A 295 8.39 20.90 28.59
N LEU A 296 9.15 21.88 28.08
CA LEU A 296 10.52 21.65 27.60
C LEU A 296 11.46 21.27 28.76
N GLU A 297 11.32 21.92 29.92
CA GLU A 297 12.07 21.61 31.13
C GLU A 297 11.80 20.17 31.61
N LYS A 298 10.53 19.75 31.63
CA LYS A 298 10.14 18.37 31.98
C LYS A 298 10.66 17.33 31.01
N VAL A 299 10.69 17.63 29.71
CA VAL A 299 11.28 16.75 28.69
C VAL A 299 12.78 16.58 28.93
N LEU A 300 13.49 17.67 29.22
CA LEU A 300 14.92 17.62 29.54
C LEU A 300 15.19 16.87 30.86
N LEU A 301 14.31 17.03 31.86
CA LEU A 301 14.40 16.32 33.13
C LEU A 301 14.31 14.80 32.93
N VAL A 302 13.34 14.33 32.13
CA VAL A 302 13.20 12.89 31.81
C VAL A 302 14.42 12.38 31.04
N ALA A 303 14.94 13.16 30.10
CA ALA A 303 16.14 12.81 29.35
C ALA A 303 17.37 12.59 30.26
N ASP A 304 17.53 13.45 31.28
CA ASP A 304 18.66 13.39 32.20
C ASP A 304 18.48 12.32 33.28
N ALA A 305 17.28 12.19 33.83
CA ALA A 305 17.00 11.33 34.97
C ALA A 305 16.87 9.85 34.58
N GLU A 306 16.31 9.55 33.41
CA GLU A 306 15.99 8.17 33.03
C GLU A 306 16.92 7.58 31.95
N LEU A 307 17.49 8.41 31.07
CA LEU A 307 18.09 7.91 29.82
C LEU A 307 19.60 8.15 29.66
N GLU A 308 20.22 9.10 30.38
CA GLU A 308 21.63 9.48 30.24
C GLU A 308 22.14 9.47 28.78
N LEU A 309 21.45 10.21 27.91
CA LEU A 309 21.62 10.10 26.45
C LEU A 309 23.04 10.46 25.98
N LYS A 310 23.76 9.45 25.48
CA LYS A 310 25.12 9.57 24.94
C LYS A 310 25.19 9.02 23.51
N ALA A 311 26.12 9.54 22.73
CA ALA A 311 26.49 8.98 21.43
C ALA A 311 27.96 9.24 21.11
N ASN A 312 28.54 8.39 20.25
CA ASN A 312 29.91 8.58 19.76
C ASN A 312 29.91 9.42 18.47
N PRO A 313 30.37 10.68 18.48
CA PRO A 313 30.44 11.52 17.28
C PRO A 313 31.63 11.18 16.36
N LYS A 314 32.63 10.43 16.85
CA LYS A 314 33.86 10.08 16.09
C LYS A 314 33.70 8.84 15.23
N ALA A 315 32.65 8.05 15.46
CA ALA A 315 32.32 6.86 14.68
C ALA A 315 31.84 7.20 13.26
N GLU A 316 31.70 6.16 12.44
CA GLU A 316 31.01 6.28 11.14
C GLU A 316 29.56 6.67 11.36
N ALA A 317 29.05 7.57 10.50
CA ALA A 317 27.71 8.10 10.70
C ALA A 317 26.64 7.06 10.35
N SER A 318 25.70 6.86 11.26
CA SER A 318 24.53 6.03 11.03
C SER A 318 23.29 6.63 11.67
N GLY A 319 22.14 6.29 11.08
CA GLY A 319 20.84 6.71 11.59
C GLY A 319 19.71 6.41 10.63
N PRO A 320 18.47 6.36 11.13
CA PRO A 320 17.30 6.02 10.34
C PRO A 320 16.93 7.14 9.36
N ILE A 321 16.48 6.75 8.17
CA ILE A 321 15.78 7.63 7.24
C ILE A 321 14.38 7.90 7.79
N ILE A 322 14.10 9.17 8.05
CA ILE A 322 12.80 9.61 8.55
C ILE A 322 11.80 9.67 7.39
N GLU A 323 12.21 10.33 6.30
CA GLU A 323 11.39 10.55 5.13
C GLU A 323 12.25 10.75 3.89
N SER A 324 11.74 10.37 2.71
CA SER A 324 12.41 10.58 1.44
C SER A 324 11.46 11.12 0.39
N ARG A 325 12.00 11.96 -0.50
CA ARG A 325 11.23 12.61 -1.57
C ARG A 325 12.08 12.84 -2.81
N LEU A 326 11.40 13.03 -3.94
CA LEU A 326 12.04 13.40 -5.20
C LEU A 326 11.87 14.91 -5.44
N ASP A 327 12.96 15.66 -5.28
CA ASP A 327 12.94 17.12 -5.44
C ASP A 327 13.25 17.51 -6.90
N VAL A 328 12.41 18.37 -7.48
CA VAL A 328 12.52 18.78 -8.88
C VAL A 328 13.77 19.63 -9.08
N GLY A 329 14.76 19.07 -9.79
CA GLY A 329 16.02 19.73 -10.12
C GLY A 329 17.18 19.42 -9.17
N ARG A 330 16.89 19.07 -7.90
CA ARG A 330 17.93 18.57 -6.96
C ARG A 330 18.12 17.06 -7.10
N GLY A 331 17.05 16.33 -7.40
CA GLY A 331 17.03 14.86 -7.46
C GLY A 331 16.56 14.25 -6.14
N PRO A 332 16.88 12.97 -5.87
CA PRO A 332 16.49 12.30 -4.65
C PRO A 332 17.09 12.95 -3.41
N VAL A 333 16.23 13.26 -2.43
CA VAL A 333 16.60 13.77 -1.12
C VAL A 333 15.98 12.90 -0.03
N ALA A 334 16.69 12.77 1.08
CA ALA A 334 16.20 12.03 2.23
C ALA A 334 16.57 12.75 3.52
N THR A 335 15.62 12.83 4.45
CA THR A 335 15.83 13.34 5.80
C THR A 335 16.28 12.19 6.69
N MET A 336 17.46 12.30 7.27
CA MET A 336 18.04 11.32 8.18
C MET A 336 18.18 11.93 9.57
N LEU A 337 17.85 11.18 10.61
CA LEU A 337 18.22 11.53 11.97
C LEU A 337 19.55 10.86 12.31
N VAL A 338 20.61 11.66 12.50
CA VAL A 338 21.93 11.10 12.86
C VAL A 338 21.86 10.56 14.29
N GLN A 339 22.08 9.26 14.50
CA GLN A 339 22.09 8.66 15.84
C GLN A 339 23.52 8.43 16.36
N ARG A 340 24.44 8.07 15.47
CA ARG A 340 25.84 7.82 15.79
C ARG A 340 26.73 8.41 14.70
N GLY A 341 27.95 8.79 15.08
CA GLY A 341 28.96 9.36 14.19
C GLY A 341 28.63 10.77 13.68
N THR A 342 29.51 11.32 12.85
CA THR A 342 29.33 12.65 12.24
C THR A 342 29.24 12.50 10.73
N LEU A 343 28.09 12.84 10.15
CA LEU A 343 27.88 12.78 8.70
C LEU A 343 28.51 14.00 8.04
N ARG A 344 29.27 13.81 6.96
CA ARG A 344 29.95 14.88 6.24
C ARG A 344 29.63 14.91 4.75
N VAL A 345 29.76 16.10 4.16
CA VAL A 345 29.68 16.25 2.70
C VAL A 345 30.85 15.52 2.05
N GLY A 346 30.54 14.57 1.17
CA GLY A 346 31.51 13.72 0.49
C GLY A 346 31.49 12.26 0.93
N ASP A 347 30.78 11.93 2.01
CA ASP A 347 30.67 10.55 2.50
C ASP A 347 29.88 9.68 1.52
N ALA A 348 30.24 8.40 1.43
CA ALA A 348 29.47 7.41 0.70
C ALA A 348 28.43 6.80 1.64
N VAL A 349 27.17 6.81 1.23
CA VAL A 349 26.03 6.37 2.06
C VAL A 349 25.25 5.26 1.37
N VAL A 350 24.70 4.35 2.18
CA VAL A 350 23.79 3.29 1.76
C VAL A 350 22.61 3.24 2.74
N ALA A 351 21.40 3.14 2.20
CA ALA A 351 20.16 3.03 2.96
C ALA A 351 19.23 2.09 2.20
N GLY A 352 18.97 0.90 2.75
CA GLY A 352 18.23 -0.14 2.05
C GLY A 352 18.84 -0.50 0.69
N ASP A 353 18.04 -0.36 -0.36
CA ASP A 353 18.44 -0.62 -1.75
C ASP A 353 18.90 0.64 -2.52
N ALA A 354 19.02 1.78 -1.83
CA ALA A 354 19.51 3.05 -2.36
C ALA A 354 20.93 3.34 -1.87
N TRP A 355 21.72 3.98 -2.71
CA TRP A 355 23.10 4.34 -2.38
C TRP A 355 23.47 5.68 -3.01
N GLY A 356 24.53 6.30 -2.52
CA GLY A 356 24.99 7.53 -3.12
C GLY A 356 26.19 8.14 -2.42
N LYS A 357 26.51 9.35 -2.85
CA LYS A 357 27.54 10.18 -2.25
C LYS A 357 26.92 11.49 -1.81
N VAL A 358 27.15 11.89 -0.56
CA VAL A 358 26.59 13.13 0.00
C VAL A 358 27.16 14.32 -0.77
N ARG A 359 26.32 14.97 -1.59
CA ARG A 359 26.65 16.17 -2.37
C ARG A 359 26.45 17.44 -1.56
N ALA A 360 25.43 17.45 -0.73
CA ALA A 360 25.11 18.56 0.17
C ALA A 360 24.26 18.06 1.34
N LEU A 361 24.39 18.78 2.46
CA LEU A 361 23.58 18.62 3.66
C LEU A 361 22.82 19.92 3.91
N TYR A 362 21.54 19.81 4.25
CA TYR A 362 20.70 20.95 4.59
C TYR A 362 19.99 20.71 5.92
N THR A 363 19.93 21.74 6.76
CA THR A 363 19.14 21.70 7.99
C THR A 363 17.65 21.79 7.66
N PHE A 364 16.79 21.56 8.66
CA PHE A 364 15.34 21.75 8.54
C PHE A 364 14.93 23.18 8.14
N ARG A 365 15.82 24.19 8.33
CA ARG A 365 15.59 25.58 7.90
C ARG A 365 16.00 25.84 6.44
N GLY A 366 16.57 24.85 5.77
CA GLY A 366 17.13 24.98 4.42
C GLY A 366 18.56 25.53 4.37
N ASP A 367 19.20 25.73 5.53
CA ASP A 367 20.58 26.22 5.59
C ASP A 367 21.56 25.10 5.22
N ARG A 368 22.52 25.41 4.37
CA ARG A 368 23.54 24.43 3.94
C ARG A 368 24.62 24.26 5.03
N VAL A 369 24.86 23.02 5.43
CA VAL A 369 25.91 22.66 6.40
C VAL A 369 26.95 21.73 5.80
N ARG A 370 28.10 21.60 6.49
CA ARG A 370 29.23 20.75 6.05
C ARG A 370 29.28 19.41 6.79
N GLU A 371 28.81 19.40 8.02
CA GLU A 371 28.74 18.22 8.88
C GLU A 371 27.44 18.25 9.69
N ALA A 372 26.96 17.08 10.10
CA ALA A 372 25.81 16.88 10.98
C ALA A 372 26.18 15.90 12.11
N ARG A 373 25.82 16.25 13.34
CA ARG A 373 26.21 15.51 14.56
C ARG A 373 25.07 14.62 15.09
N PRO A 374 25.35 13.68 16.00
CA PRO A 374 24.31 12.88 16.65
C PRO A 374 23.19 13.74 17.26
N GLY A 375 21.95 13.32 17.05
CA GLY A 375 20.74 14.03 17.43
C GLY A 375 20.25 15.06 16.40
N GLU A 376 21.02 15.40 15.37
CA GLU A 376 20.60 16.40 14.37
C GLU A 376 19.80 15.75 13.21
N PRO A 377 18.60 16.24 12.89
CA PRO A 377 17.91 15.87 11.67
C PRO A 377 18.50 16.64 10.48
N ILE A 378 18.91 15.92 9.43
CA ILE A 378 19.58 16.49 8.26
C ILE A 378 19.00 15.97 6.94
N GLU A 379 18.77 16.88 6.00
CA GLU A 379 18.38 16.53 4.63
C GLU A 379 19.64 16.25 3.79
N ILE A 380 19.76 15.02 3.32
CA ILE A 380 20.86 14.51 2.52
C ILE A 380 20.48 14.59 1.04
N LEU A 381 21.32 15.27 0.26
CA LEU A 381 21.26 15.26 -1.19
C LEU A 381 22.40 14.38 -1.73
N GLY A 382 22.10 13.33 -2.49
CA GLY A 382 23.18 12.47 -2.99
C GLY A 382 22.81 11.06 -3.43
N PHE A 383 21.61 10.58 -3.09
CA PHE A 383 21.17 9.24 -3.44
C PHE A 383 20.86 9.09 -4.94
N ASP A 384 21.00 7.87 -5.44
CA ASP A 384 20.64 7.49 -6.80
C ASP A 384 19.11 7.42 -7.01
N LYS A 385 18.38 6.99 -5.97
CA LYS A 385 16.92 7.00 -5.87
C LYS A 385 16.48 7.36 -4.43
N PRO A 386 15.22 7.74 -4.19
CA PRO A 386 14.74 7.95 -2.83
C PRO A 386 14.87 6.66 -2.01
N PRO A 387 15.60 6.66 -0.88
CA PRO A 387 15.68 5.49 -0.01
C PRO A 387 14.32 5.20 0.65
N PRO A 388 14.00 3.94 0.96
CA PRO A 388 12.77 3.63 1.70
C PRO A 388 12.77 4.29 3.08
N ALA A 389 11.62 4.81 3.51
CA ALA A 389 11.53 5.44 4.81
C ALA A 389 11.57 4.40 5.95
N GLY A 390 12.27 4.73 7.04
CA GLY A 390 12.51 3.84 8.19
C GLY A 390 13.77 2.98 8.09
N GLU A 391 14.39 2.90 6.91
CA GLU A 391 15.64 2.15 6.73
C GLU A 391 16.82 2.80 7.43
N LEU A 392 17.72 1.97 7.96
CA LEU A 392 18.97 2.45 8.54
C LEU A 392 19.91 2.92 7.41
N CYS A 393 20.26 4.19 7.45
CA CYS A 393 21.31 4.74 6.60
C CYS A 393 22.64 4.66 7.33
N ARG A 394 23.68 4.20 6.62
CA ARG A 394 25.05 4.14 7.13
C ARG A 394 26.04 4.70 6.14
N VAL A 395 27.07 5.36 6.67
CA VAL A 395 28.27 5.71 5.92
C VAL A 395 29.12 4.46 5.73
N VAL A 396 29.71 4.33 4.55
CA VAL A 396 30.66 3.27 4.22
C VAL A 396 31.92 3.88 3.63
N GLU A 397 33.02 3.11 3.62
CA GLU A 397 34.33 3.61 3.19
C GLU A 397 34.32 4.20 1.77
N ASN A 398 33.60 3.54 0.85
CA ASN A 398 33.67 3.86 -0.57
C ASN A 398 32.33 3.65 -1.30
N GLU A 399 32.08 4.47 -2.31
CA GLU A 399 30.88 4.42 -3.18
C GLU A 399 30.68 3.05 -3.86
N ARG A 400 31.78 2.35 -4.17
CA ARG A 400 31.70 0.99 -4.75
C ARG A 400 31.10 -0.02 -3.77
N GLN A 401 31.44 0.10 -2.49
CA GLN A 401 30.91 -0.77 -1.44
C GLN A 401 29.44 -0.45 -1.20
N ALA A 402 29.09 0.84 -1.12
CA ALA A 402 27.69 1.29 -1.00
C ALA A 402 26.82 0.71 -2.11
N ARG A 403 27.27 0.83 -3.35
CA ARG A 403 26.59 0.28 -4.52
C ARG A 403 26.45 -1.24 -4.50
N HIS A 404 27.48 -1.95 -4.05
CA HIS A 404 27.42 -3.41 -3.94
C HIS A 404 26.37 -3.85 -2.92
N LEU A 405 26.39 -3.26 -1.72
CA LEU A 405 25.44 -3.55 -0.64
C LEU A 405 23.99 -3.25 -1.06
N ALA A 406 23.75 -2.09 -1.66
CA ALA A 406 22.43 -1.69 -2.16
C ALA A 406 21.91 -2.63 -3.25
N ASN A 407 22.77 -3.05 -4.20
CA ASN A 407 22.36 -3.97 -5.25
C ASN A 407 22.02 -5.36 -4.70
N VAL A 408 22.82 -5.87 -3.75
CA VAL A 408 22.55 -7.18 -3.10
C VAL A 408 21.20 -7.13 -2.39
N ARG A 409 20.94 -6.07 -1.62
CA ARG A 409 19.65 -5.89 -0.92
C ARG A 409 18.49 -5.71 -1.89
N GLY A 410 18.66 -4.92 -2.95
CA GLY A 410 17.65 -4.72 -4.00
C GLY A 410 17.33 -6.00 -4.79
N GLU A 411 18.33 -6.83 -5.10
CA GLU A 411 18.10 -8.14 -5.72
C GLU A 411 17.36 -9.11 -4.79
N ARG A 412 17.59 -9.03 -3.48
CA ARG A 412 16.87 -9.83 -2.47
C ARG A 412 15.41 -9.37 -2.38
N LEU A 413 15.17 -8.08 -2.22
CA LEU A 413 13.82 -7.48 -2.20
C LEU A 413 13.01 -7.86 -3.45
N ARG A 414 13.62 -7.77 -4.62
CA ARG A 414 12.95 -8.13 -5.88
C ARG A 414 12.61 -9.62 -5.95
N ARG A 415 13.47 -10.50 -5.43
CA ARG A 415 13.20 -11.94 -5.37
C ARG A 415 12.06 -12.27 -4.43
N GLU A 416 12.01 -11.63 -3.27
CA GLU A 416 10.92 -11.79 -2.30
C GLU A 416 9.58 -11.29 -2.88
N GLN A 417 9.55 -10.12 -3.52
CA GLN A 417 8.35 -9.60 -4.20
C GLN A 417 7.83 -10.55 -5.29
N LEU A 418 8.73 -11.12 -6.10
CA LEU A 418 8.35 -12.10 -7.13
C LEU A 418 7.80 -13.40 -6.51
N ALA A 419 8.33 -13.84 -5.37
CA ALA A 419 7.82 -14.99 -4.64
C ALA A 419 6.42 -14.71 -4.05
N GLN A 420 6.20 -13.52 -3.47
CA GLN A 420 4.89 -13.12 -2.96
C GLN A 420 3.85 -13.02 -4.08
N GLN A 421 4.20 -12.42 -5.23
CA GLN A 421 3.31 -12.39 -6.40
C GLN A 421 3.00 -13.79 -6.95
N ALA A 422 3.92 -14.75 -6.82
CA ALA A 422 3.66 -16.14 -7.19
C ALA A 422 2.65 -16.84 -6.25
N LYS A 423 2.51 -16.40 -4.98
CA LYS A 423 1.42 -16.85 -4.08
C LYS A 423 0.04 -16.37 -4.57
N THR A 424 -0.03 -15.19 -5.18
CA THR A 424 -1.27 -14.53 -5.66
C THR A 424 -1.53 -14.68 -7.16
N GLY A 425 -0.62 -15.33 -7.88
CA GLY A 425 -0.76 -15.55 -9.32
C GLY A 425 -1.99 -16.41 -9.63
N PRO A 426 -2.85 -16.00 -10.58
CA PRO A 426 -4.06 -16.75 -10.89
C PRO A 426 -3.70 -18.15 -11.39
N THR A 427 -4.09 -19.19 -10.66
CA THR A 427 -4.10 -20.57 -11.15
C THR A 427 -5.24 -20.73 -12.16
N LEU A 428 -5.13 -21.69 -13.07
CA LEU A 428 -6.21 -21.99 -14.02
C LEU A 428 -7.53 -22.32 -13.30
N GLU A 429 -7.47 -22.90 -12.10
CA GLU A 429 -8.63 -23.17 -11.24
C GLU A 429 -9.22 -21.87 -10.70
N THR A 430 -8.41 -20.97 -10.14
CA THR A 430 -8.90 -19.65 -9.67
C THR A 430 -9.47 -18.81 -10.82
N LEU A 431 -8.91 -18.88 -12.02
CA LEU A 431 -9.48 -18.22 -13.20
C LEU A 431 -10.83 -18.83 -13.60
N PHE A 432 -10.98 -20.14 -13.44
CA PHE A 432 -12.24 -20.83 -13.72
C PHE A 432 -13.31 -20.47 -12.70
N ASP A 433 -12.93 -20.39 -11.42
CA ASP A 433 -13.81 -19.98 -10.32
C ASP A 433 -14.19 -18.48 -10.46
N GLU A 434 -13.24 -17.60 -10.80
CA GLU A 434 -13.50 -16.18 -11.08
C GLU A 434 -14.41 -16.00 -12.31
N MET A 435 -14.24 -16.81 -13.35
CA MET A 435 -15.14 -16.83 -14.51
C MET A 435 -16.54 -17.36 -14.16
N GLN A 436 -16.66 -18.34 -13.25
CA GLN A 436 -17.95 -18.87 -12.78
C GLN A 436 -18.67 -17.92 -11.82
N ALA A 437 -17.95 -17.20 -10.97
CA ALA A 437 -18.49 -16.23 -10.01
C ALA A 437 -18.95 -14.90 -10.66
N GLY A 438 -18.89 -14.81 -11.99
CA GLY A 438 -19.34 -13.63 -12.72
C GLY A 438 -18.33 -12.50 -12.78
N GLY A 439 -17.02 -12.82 -12.75
CA GLY A 439 -15.91 -11.92 -13.01
C GLY A 439 -15.77 -10.80 -11.97
N VAL A 440 -14.84 -10.96 -11.02
CA VAL A 440 -14.42 -9.84 -10.17
C VAL A 440 -13.76 -8.80 -11.07
N GLN A 441 -14.26 -7.57 -11.05
CA GLN A 441 -13.64 -6.49 -11.81
C GLN A 441 -12.44 -5.95 -11.02
N ASP A 442 -11.30 -5.76 -11.68
CA ASP A 442 -10.15 -5.13 -11.05
C ASP A 442 -10.15 -3.62 -11.36
N LEU A 443 -10.20 -2.80 -10.32
CA LEU A 443 -9.87 -1.37 -10.40
C LEU A 443 -8.37 -1.22 -10.22
N ASN A 444 -7.67 -1.12 -11.35
CA ASN A 444 -6.23 -0.94 -11.39
C ASN A 444 -5.84 0.51 -11.08
N LEU A 445 -4.90 0.71 -10.17
CA LEU A 445 -4.43 2.02 -9.73
C LEU A 445 -2.91 2.16 -9.90
N VAL A 446 -2.48 3.33 -10.35
CA VAL A 446 -1.08 3.78 -10.28
C VAL A 446 -1.02 4.94 -9.28
N VAL A 447 -0.31 4.76 -8.18
CA VAL A 447 -0.25 5.74 -7.08
C VAL A 447 1.10 6.46 -7.09
N LYS A 448 1.06 7.79 -7.17
CA LYS A 448 2.22 8.66 -6.99
C LYS A 448 2.03 9.58 -5.80
N GLY A 449 3.03 9.70 -4.95
CA GLY A 449 3.04 10.64 -3.83
C GLY A 449 4.23 11.56 -3.88
N ASP A 450 4.21 12.61 -3.08
CA ASP A 450 5.32 13.55 -2.94
C ASP A 450 6.45 12.99 -2.07
N VAL A 451 6.09 12.26 -1.02
CA VAL A 451 7.00 11.54 -0.12
C VAL A 451 6.65 10.06 -0.03
N ASP A 452 7.63 9.23 0.31
CA ASP A 452 7.48 7.76 0.40
C ASP A 452 6.40 7.33 1.40
N GLY A 453 6.41 7.92 2.60
CA GLY A 453 5.44 7.53 3.63
C GLY A 453 3.99 7.85 3.27
N SER A 454 3.71 8.93 2.53
CA SER A 454 2.35 9.25 2.09
C SER A 454 1.84 8.26 1.03
N VAL A 455 2.74 7.71 0.20
CA VAL A 455 2.41 6.61 -0.73
C VAL A 455 2.07 5.36 0.05
N GLU A 456 2.87 4.99 1.04
CA GLU A 456 2.64 3.83 1.91
C GLU A 456 1.27 3.93 2.60
N ALA A 457 0.95 5.09 3.19
CA ALA A 457 -0.32 5.36 3.85
C ALA A 457 -1.50 5.28 2.86
N ALA A 458 -1.39 5.91 1.69
CA ALA A 458 -2.44 5.86 0.67
C ALA A 458 -2.72 4.44 0.19
N VAL A 459 -1.68 3.64 -0.04
CA VAL A 459 -1.81 2.25 -0.47
C VAL A 459 -2.47 1.40 0.62
N SER A 460 -2.05 1.56 1.88
CA SER A 460 -2.64 0.83 3.00
C SER A 460 -4.14 1.12 3.15
N GLU A 461 -4.56 2.38 3.04
CA GLU A 461 -5.98 2.74 3.09
C GLU A 461 -6.77 2.19 1.89
N LEU A 462 -6.20 2.25 0.68
CA LEU A 462 -6.85 1.69 -0.50
C LEU A 462 -7.01 0.16 -0.42
N GLN A 463 -6.08 -0.54 0.23
CA GLN A 463 -6.16 -2.00 0.44
C GLN A 463 -7.20 -2.42 1.48
N LYS A 464 -7.60 -1.51 2.39
CA LYS A 464 -8.70 -1.76 3.34
C LYS A 464 -10.05 -1.81 2.64
N ILE A 465 -10.18 -1.16 1.48
CA ILE A 465 -11.41 -1.15 0.68
C ILE A 465 -11.53 -2.51 -0.03
N GLN A 466 -12.34 -3.40 0.53
CA GLN A 466 -12.58 -4.74 -0.03
C GLN A 466 -14.05 -4.91 -0.37
N HIS A 467 -14.33 -5.36 -1.59
CA HIS A 467 -15.68 -5.67 -2.06
C HIS A 467 -15.70 -6.99 -2.84
N PRO A 468 -16.77 -7.82 -2.75
CA PRO A 468 -16.84 -9.11 -3.44
C PRO A 468 -16.84 -9.01 -4.98
N GLU A 469 -17.43 -7.94 -5.54
CA GLU A 469 -17.58 -7.78 -6.99
C GLU A 469 -16.44 -6.97 -7.65
N VAL A 470 -15.72 -6.15 -6.88
CA VAL A 470 -14.67 -5.26 -7.41
C VAL A 470 -13.48 -5.27 -6.46
N ARG A 471 -12.28 -5.47 -7.01
CA ARG A 471 -11.02 -5.53 -6.27
C ARG A 471 -10.17 -4.33 -6.62
N VAL A 472 -9.66 -3.63 -5.61
CA VAL A 472 -8.69 -2.55 -5.82
C VAL A 472 -7.30 -3.15 -5.95
N ASN A 473 -6.63 -2.90 -7.08
CA ASN A 473 -5.30 -3.43 -7.36
C ASN A 473 -4.30 -2.30 -7.64
N VAL A 474 -3.28 -2.16 -6.80
CA VAL A 474 -2.22 -1.15 -6.98
C VAL A 474 -1.10 -1.77 -7.81
N ILE A 475 -0.99 -1.37 -9.08
CA ILE A 475 0.00 -1.91 -10.02
C ILE A 475 1.39 -1.33 -9.76
N HIS A 476 1.44 -0.02 -9.51
CA HIS A 476 2.70 0.69 -9.35
C HIS A 476 2.55 1.82 -8.35
N THR A 477 3.57 1.94 -7.51
CA THR A 477 3.75 3.01 -6.54
C THR A 477 5.04 3.76 -6.85
N GLY A 478 5.07 5.06 -6.60
CA GLY A 478 6.32 5.80 -6.72
C GLY A 478 6.26 7.20 -6.12
N VAL A 479 7.43 7.77 -5.92
CA VAL A 479 7.61 9.09 -5.32
C VAL A 479 7.99 10.11 -6.40
N GLY A 480 7.36 11.28 -6.37
CA GLY A 480 7.57 12.40 -7.28
C GLY A 480 6.40 12.69 -8.21
N ALA A 481 6.59 13.72 -9.06
CA ALA A 481 5.59 14.14 -10.04
C ALA A 481 5.22 13.02 -11.02
N ILE A 482 3.97 13.04 -11.49
CA ILE A 482 3.47 12.05 -12.46
C ILE A 482 4.16 12.29 -13.81
N SER A 483 4.78 11.24 -14.33
CA SER A 483 5.58 11.22 -15.56
C SER A 483 4.85 10.56 -16.73
N GLU A 484 5.39 10.71 -17.95
CA GLU A 484 4.86 10.02 -19.14
C GLU A 484 4.89 8.48 -18.98
N ASN A 485 5.89 7.94 -18.28
CA ASN A 485 6.00 6.50 -18.05
C ASN A 485 4.83 5.97 -17.23
N ASP A 486 4.36 6.76 -16.27
CA ASP A 486 3.23 6.37 -15.41
C ASP A 486 1.92 6.37 -16.21
N VAL A 487 1.75 7.36 -17.09
CA VAL A 487 0.60 7.43 -18.00
C VAL A 487 0.62 6.30 -19.03
N ASN A 488 1.79 5.96 -19.58
CA ASN A 488 1.93 4.82 -20.49
C ASN A 488 1.62 3.49 -19.79
N LEU A 489 2.11 3.29 -18.57
CA LEU A 489 1.79 2.10 -17.78
C LEU A 489 0.28 2.02 -17.51
N ALA A 490 -0.33 3.15 -17.14
CA ALA A 490 -1.76 3.23 -16.89
C ALA A 490 -2.60 2.94 -18.13
N SER A 491 -2.19 3.45 -19.30
CA SER A 491 -2.85 3.17 -20.59
C SER A 491 -2.81 1.66 -20.93
N VAL A 492 -1.66 1.02 -20.77
CA VAL A 492 -1.49 -0.41 -21.08
C VAL A 492 -2.28 -1.31 -20.11
N SER A 493 -2.34 -0.93 -18.84
CA SER A 493 -2.99 -1.72 -17.80
C SER A 493 -4.43 -1.30 -17.47
N ASN A 494 -5.00 -0.37 -18.24
CA ASN A 494 -6.31 0.24 -17.99
C ASN A 494 -6.45 0.71 -16.52
N ALA A 495 -5.47 1.48 -16.05
CA ALA A 495 -5.37 1.93 -14.67
C ALA A 495 -5.69 3.42 -14.51
N LEU A 496 -6.26 3.79 -13.38
CA LEU A 496 -6.43 5.17 -12.96
C LEU A 496 -5.13 5.67 -12.32
N VAL A 497 -4.66 6.87 -12.71
CA VAL A 497 -3.49 7.49 -12.08
C VAL A 497 -3.94 8.38 -10.94
N VAL A 498 -3.44 8.10 -9.74
CA VAL A 498 -3.75 8.82 -8.51
C VAL A 498 -2.48 9.53 -8.01
N GLY A 499 -2.54 10.85 -7.91
CA GLY A 499 -1.47 11.69 -7.37
C GLY A 499 -1.81 12.22 -5.98
N PHE A 500 -1.01 11.93 -4.97
CA PHE A 500 -1.11 12.48 -3.62
C PHE A 500 -0.09 13.60 -3.42
N ASN A 501 -0.58 14.82 -3.24
CA ASN A 501 0.21 16.06 -3.15
C ASN A 501 1.18 16.32 -4.33
N VAL A 502 1.02 15.58 -5.44
CA VAL A 502 1.80 15.72 -6.67
C VAL A 502 0.94 16.15 -7.83
N ARG A 503 1.59 16.76 -8.83
CA ARG A 503 0.96 17.18 -10.07
C ARG A 503 1.59 16.46 -11.26
N PRO A 504 0.82 16.23 -12.34
CA PRO A 504 1.41 15.74 -13.57
C PRO A 504 2.27 16.79 -14.26
N SER A 505 3.34 16.34 -14.89
CA SER A 505 4.12 17.18 -15.80
C SER A 505 3.26 17.62 -16.98
N ALA A 506 3.67 18.70 -17.66
CA ALA A 506 2.94 19.21 -18.82
C ALA A 506 2.84 18.15 -19.94
N GLU A 507 3.91 17.39 -20.12
CA GLU A 507 4.00 16.29 -21.07
C GLU A 507 3.09 15.11 -20.68
N ALA A 508 3.10 14.71 -19.40
CA ALA A 508 2.24 13.64 -18.89
C ALA A 508 0.75 13.99 -19.03
N ARG A 509 0.36 15.24 -18.77
CA ARG A 509 -1.04 15.69 -18.93
C ARG A 509 -1.47 15.63 -20.40
N ALA A 510 -0.65 16.12 -21.32
CA ALA A 510 -0.95 16.08 -22.75
C ALA A 510 -1.06 14.64 -23.27
N LEU A 511 -0.22 13.73 -22.77
CA LEU A 511 -0.28 12.30 -23.09
C LEU A 511 -1.55 11.65 -22.54
N ALA A 512 -1.93 11.98 -21.30
CA ALA A 512 -3.12 11.44 -20.66
C ALA A 512 -4.42 11.84 -21.38
N GLU A 513 -4.53 13.11 -21.80
CA GLU A 513 -5.66 13.59 -22.61
C GLU A 513 -5.74 12.89 -23.98
N ARG A 514 -4.59 12.51 -24.56
CA ARG A 514 -4.52 11.84 -25.84
C ARG A 514 -4.87 10.35 -25.75
N GLU A 515 -4.38 9.66 -24.73
CA GLU A 515 -4.58 8.22 -24.52
C GLU A 515 -5.88 7.93 -23.73
N GLY A 516 -6.57 8.96 -23.23
CA GLY A 516 -7.80 8.81 -22.45
C GLY A 516 -7.57 8.26 -21.04
N VAL A 517 -6.39 8.52 -20.46
CA VAL A 517 -6.04 8.09 -19.09
C VAL A 517 -6.50 9.15 -18.10
N ASP A 518 -7.32 8.75 -17.13
CA ASP A 518 -7.76 9.66 -16.07
C ASP A 518 -6.64 9.86 -15.03
N ILE A 519 -6.37 11.12 -14.71
CA ILE A 519 -5.44 11.52 -13.65
C ILE A 519 -6.24 12.29 -12.58
N ARG A 520 -6.27 11.76 -11.36
CA ARG A 520 -6.84 12.46 -10.20
C ARG A 520 -5.76 12.83 -9.20
N THR A 521 -5.78 14.08 -8.73
CA THR A 521 -4.82 14.58 -7.75
C THR A 521 -5.52 15.01 -6.47
N TYR A 522 -5.02 14.54 -5.34
CA TYR A 522 -5.59 14.80 -4.02
C TYR A 522 -4.55 15.45 -3.11
N ARG A 523 -5.04 16.17 -2.11
CA ARG A 523 -4.22 16.77 -1.04
C ARG A 523 -4.58 16.26 0.35
N VAL A 524 -5.65 15.48 0.45
CA VAL A 524 -6.18 14.95 1.71
C VAL A 524 -6.57 13.51 1.45
N ILE A 525 -6.10 12.59 2.29
CA ILE A 525 -6.21 11.14 2.06
C ILE A 525 -7.67 10.65 2.09
N TYR A 526 -8.53 11.26 2.91
CA TYR A 526 -9.97 10.94 2.93
C TYR A 526 -10.70 11.26 1.63
N GLN A 527 -10.31 12.34 0.95
CA GLN A 527 -10.92 12.67 -0.35
C GLN A 527 -10.52 11.62 -1.39
N LEU A 528 -9.29 11.13 -1.31
CA LEU A 528 -8.81 10.05 -2.16
C LEU A 528 -9.58 8.75 -1.91
N THR A 529 -9.76 8.32 -0.66
CA THR A 529 -10.50 7.08 -0.37
C THR A 529 -11.96 7.19 -0.76
N GLN A 530 -12.63 8.30 -0.43
CA GLN A 530 -14.05 8.54 -0.77
C GLN A 530 -14.30 8.57 -2.28
N ASP A 531 -13.44 9.25 -3.05
CA ASP A 531 -13.60 9.30 -4.51
C ASP A 531 -13.38 7.92 -5.15
N ILE A 532 -12.45 7.12 -4.61
CA ILE A 532 -12.23 5.74 -5.07
C ILE A 532 -13.41 4.84 -4.69
N GLU A 533 -13.96 4.97 -3.48
CA GLU A 533 -15.19 4.28 -3.08
C GLU A 533 -16.36 4.61 -4.01
N GLN A 534 -16.55 5.87 -4.36
CA GLN A 534 -17.57 6.29 -5.33
C GLN A 534 -17.32 5.74 -6.74
N ALA A 535 -16.05 5.69 -7.17
CA ALA A 535 -15.69 5.07 -8.45
C ALA A 535 -16.03 3.57 -8.45
N LEU A 536 -15.80 2.87 -7.34
CA LEU A 536 -16.17 1.47 -7.18
C LEU A 536 -17.69 1.27 -7.28
N VAL A 537 -18.48 2.14 -6.65
CA VAL A 537 -19.96 2.11 -6.76
C VAL A 537 -20.41 2.22 -8.22
N GLY A 538 -19.78 3.10 -9.00
CA GLY A 538 -20.07 3.23 -10.44
C GLY A 538 -19.71 2.00 -11.28
N MET A 539 -18.85 1.12 -10.78
CA MET A 539 -18.49 -0.15 -11.42
C MET A 539 -19.39 -1.32 -10.99
N LEU A 540 -20.20 -1.14 -9.94
CA LEU A 540 -21.11 -2.18 -9.45
C LEU A 540 -22.22 -2.44 -10.47
N ARG A 541 -22.59 -3.71 -10.59
CA ARG A 541 -23.72 -4.10 -11.43
C ARG A 541 -25.02 -3.57 -10.80
N PRO A 542 -25.92 -2.96 -11.59
CA PRO A 542 -27.23 -2.53 -11.10
C PRO A 542 -27.99 -3.68 -10.45
N VAL A 543 -28.71 -3.40 -9.36
CA VAL A 543 -29.58 -4.39 -8.72
C VAL A 543 -30.92 -4.39 -9.44
N GLU A 544 -31.35 -5.58 -9.83
CA GLU A 544 -32.71 -5.79 -10.32
C GLU A 544 -33.67 -5.76 -9.12
N THR A 545 -34.49 -4.72 -9.06
CA THR A 545 -35.52 -4.58 -8.03
C THR A 545 -36.88 -4.81 -8.66
N GLU A 546 -37.72 -5.62 -8.03
CA GLU A 546 -39.09 -5.84 -8.49
C GLU A 546 -40.01 -4.74 -7.97
N GLU A 547 -40.54 -3.91 -8.87
CA GLU A 547 -41.61 -2.97 -8.54
C GLU A 547 -42.97 -3.64 -8.84
N ALA A 548 -43.81 -3.77 -7.82
CA ALA A 548 -45.18 -4.25 -7.99
C ALA A 548 -46.03 -3.19 -8.71
N LEU A 549 -46.54 -3.51 -9.90
CA LEU A 549 -47.34 -2.61 -10.74
C LEU A 549 -48.84 -2.69 -10.40
N GLY A 550 -49.34 -3.88 -10.09
CA GLY A 550 -50.75 -4.06 -9.78
C GLY A 550 -51.15 -5.51 -9.50
N GLU A 551 -52.35 -5.66 -8.96
CA GLU A 551 -52.98 -6.95 -8.64
C GLU A 551 -54.26 -7.13 -9.45
N VAL A 552 -54.49 -8.37 -9.88
CA VAL A 552 -55.59 -8.71 -10.76
C VAL A 552 -56.23 -10.02 -10.33
N GLU A 553 -57.54 -10.07 -10.25
CA GLU A 553 -58.27 -11.29 -9.88
C GLU A 553 -58.92 -11.92 -11.11
N VAL A 554 -58.73 -13.23 -11.30
CA VAL A 554 -59.34 -14.01 -12.38
C VAL A 554 -60.79 -14.33 -12.02
N ARG A 555 -61.73 -13.80 -12.80
CA ARG A 555 -63.17 -14.03 -12.59
C ARG A 555 -63.76 -15.09 -13.51
N GLN A 556 -63.26 -15.19 -14.73
CA GLN A 556 -63.81 -16.11 -15.73
C GLN A 556 -62.73 -16.57 -16.69
N LEU A 557 -62.82 -17.81 -17.18
CA LEU A 557 -61.87 -18.36 -18.13
C LEU A 557 -62.50 -18.57 -19.51
N PHE A 558 -61.82 -18.13 -20.56
CA PHE A 558 -62.23 -18.29 -21.95
C PHE A 558 -61.24 -19.17 -22.69
N ARG A 559 -61.70 -20.29 -23.24
CA ARG A 559 -60.84 -21.19 -24.03
C ARG A 559 -60.98 -20.88 -25.51
N VAL A 560 -59.88 -20.51 -26.16
CA VAL A 560 -59.84 -20.23 -27.60
C VAL A 560 -58.90 -21.21 -28.28
N SER A 561 -59.43 -22.01 -29.21
CA SER A 561 -58.72 -23.14 -29.86
C SER A 561 -57.38 -22.76 -30.53
N ARG A 562 -57.17 -21.49 -30.86
CA ARG A 562 -55.96 -20.98 -31.53
C ARG A 562 -54.96 -20.30 -30.59
N LEU A 563 -55.39 -19.81 -29.43
CA LEU A 563 -54.61 -18.91 -28.57
C LEU A 563 -54.43 -19.42 -27.13
N GLY A 564 -55.14 -20.48 -26.71
CA GLY A 564 -55.04 -21.04 -25.35
C GLY A 564 -56.15 -20.54 -24.42
N THR A 565 -55.89 -20.59 -23.10
CA THR A 565 -56.81 -20.10 -22.06
C THR A 565 -56.58 -18.60 -21.82
N ILE A 566 -57.59 -17.78 -22.07
CA ILE A 566 -57.61 -16.35 -21.77
C ILE A 566 -58.31 -16.14 -20.43
N ALA A 567 -57.66 -15.43 -19.51
CA ALA A 567 -58.24 -15.06 -18.23
C ALA A 567 -59.03 -13.76 -18.37
N GLY A 568 -60.34 -13.83 -18.11
CA GLY A 568 -61.17 -12.67 -17.83
C GLY A 568 -60.91 -12.20 -16.40
N CYS A 569 -60.32 -11.02 -16.32
CA CYS A 569 -59.64 -10.52 -15.14
C CYS A 569 -60.19 -9.16 -14.73
N TYR A 570 -60.23 -8.89 -13.42
CA TYR A 570 -60.59 -7.59 -12.86
C TYR A 570 -59.40 -7.01 -12.11
N VAL A 571 -58.97 -5.80 -12.48
CA VAL A 571 -57.84 -5.13 -11.82
C VAL A 571 -58.29 -4.59 -10.47
N THR A 572 -57.80 -5.21 -9.39
CA THR A 572 -58.15 -4.87 -8.02
C THR A 572 -57.34 -3.68 -7.51
N ARG A 573 -56.06 -3.59 -7.89
CA ARG A 573 -55.15 -2.53 -7.44
C ARG A 573 -54.12 -2.21 -8.51
N GLY A 574 -53.84 -0.93 -8.72
CA GLY A 574 -52.74 -0.50 -9.59
C GLY A 574 -53.03 -0.64 -11.09
N VAL A 575 -52.01 -0.95 -11.89
CA VAL A 575 -52.09 -0.97 -13.36
C VAL A 575 -51.45 -2.23 -13.92
N VAL A 576 -52.13 -2.85 -14.90
CA VAL A 576 -51.61 -4.00 -15.63
C VAL A 576 -51.04 -3.55 -16.96
N ARG A 577 -49.79 -3.88 -17.25
CA ARG A 577 -49.13 -3.58 -18.53
C ARG A 577 -48.88 -4.83 -19.35
N ARG A 578 -49.03 -4.72 -20.67
CA ARG A 578 -48.69 -5.79 -21.61
C ARG A 578 -47.16 -5.96 -21.65
N GLY A 579 -46.67 -7.20 -21.49
CA GLY A 579 -45.25 -7.52 -21.44
C GLY A 579 -44.62 -7.47 -20.05
N ALA A 580 -45.36 -7.09 -19.00
CA ALA A 580 -44.91 -7.19 -17.63
C ALA A 580 -44.92 -8.64 -17.12
N ARG A 581 -44.11 -8.93 -16.10
CA ARG A 581 -44.10 -10.25 -15.43
C ARG A 581 -45.28 -10.32 -14.46
N ALA A 582 -45.83 -11.51 -14.30
CA ALA A 582 -46.94 -11.79 -13.43
C ALA A 582 -46.69 -13.07 -12.64
N ARG A 583 -46.87 -12.97 -11.32
CA ARG A 583 -46.88 -14.09 -10.38
C ARG A 583 -48.32 -14.55 -10.18
N ILE A 584 -48.58 -15.82 -10.47
CA ILE A 584 -49.90 -16.43 -10.27
C ILE A 584 -49.96 -16.95 -8.85
N VAL A 585 -50.85 -16.38 -8.04
CA VAL A 585 -51.07 -16.72 -6.64
C VAL A 585 -52.42 -17.40 -6.48
N ARG A 586 -52.41 -18.59 -5.86
CA ARG A 586 -53.62 -19.35 -5.52
C ARG A 586 -53.55 -19.69 -4.03
N ASP A 587 -54.60 -19.33 -3.29
CA ASP A 587 -54.69 -19.56 -1.83
C ASP A 587 -53.46 -19.06 -1.05
N GLY A 588 -52.84 -17.96 -1.50
CA GLY A 588 -51.65 -17.36 -0.89
C GLY A 588 -50.31 -18.03 -1.27
N THR A 589 -50.31 -19.00 -2.18
CA THR A 589 -49.09 -19.65 -2.70
C THR A 589 -48.81 -19.27 -4.15
N VAL A 590 -47.55 -18.95 -4.47
CA VAL A 590 -47.10 -18.66 -5.85
C VAL A 590 -47.03 -19.98 -6.61
N ILE A 591 -47.91 -20.15 -7.60
CA ILE A 591 -48.01 -21.36 -8.42
C ILE A 591 -47.04 -21.30 -9.59
N HIS A 592 -46.92 -20.14 -10.23
CA HIS A 592 -46.08 -19.97 -11.40
C HIS A 592 -45.75 -18.50 -11.66
N GLU A 593 -44.60 -18.25 -12.26
CA GLU A 593 -44.21 -16.93 -12.78
C GLU A 593 -44.18 -16.96 -14.30
N THR A 594 -44.82 -15.98 -14.93
CA THR A 594 -44.92 -15.89 -16.39
C THR A 594 -45.02 -14.44 -16.83
N THR A 595 -45.02 -14.20 -18.14
CA THR A 595 -45.12 -12.86 -18.75
C THR A 595 -46.49 -12.71 -19.40
N ILE A 596 -47.05 -11.49 -19.36
CA ILE A 596 -48.31 -11.16 -20.02
C ILE A 596 -48.08 -11.01 -21.53
N ALA A 597 -48.44 -12.03 -22.30
CA ALA A 597 -48.26 -12.06 -23.76
C ALA A 597 -49.21 -11.10 -24.50
N GLN A 598 -50.49 -11.10 -24.12
CA GLN A 598 -51.48 -10.19 -24.68
C GLN A 598 -52.42 -9.66 -23.60
N LEU A 599 -52.78 -8.38 -23.76
CA LEU A 599 -53.73 -7.68 -22.91
C LEU A 599 -54.80 -7.06 -23.80
N LYS A 600 -56.04 -7.48 -23.61
CA LYS A 600 -57.19 -7.02 -24.39
C LYS A 600 -58.27 -6.45 -23.49
N ARG A 601 -58.95 -5.42 -23.95
CA ARG A 601 -60.18 -4.95 -23.33
C ARG A 601 -61.29 -5.07 -24.35
N PHE A 602 -62.27 -5.93 -24.06
CA PHE A 602 -63.30 -6.34 -25.02
C PHE A 602 -62.70 -6.91 -26.33
N LYS A 603 -62.65 -6.12 -27.40
CA LYS A 603 -62.12 -6.52 -28.71
C LYS A 603 -60.81 -5.82 -29.08
N ASP A 604 -60.39 -4.85 -28.27
CA ASP A 604 -59.25 -3.99 -28.59
C ASP A 604 -58.01 -4.41 -27.80
N ASP A 605 -56.86 -4.46 -28.49
CA ASP A 605 -55.55 -4.65 -27.86
C ASP A 605 -55.13 -3.36 -27.16
N VAL A 606 -54.92 -3.44 -25.85
CA VAL A 606 -54.57 -2.29 -25.01
C VAL A 606 -53.18 -2.46 -24.42
N ARG A 607 -52.46 -1.33 -24.23
CA ARG A 607 -51.11 -1.35 -23.66
C ARG A 607 -51.13 -1.48 -22.14
N GLU A 608 -52.09 -0.83 -21.50
CA GLU A 608 -52.26 -0.85 -20.06
C GLU A 608 -53.75 -0.79 -19.68
N VAL A 609 -54.08 -1.36 -18.51
CA VAL A 609 -55.42 -1.34 -17.92
C VAL A 609 -55.32 -0.89 -16.48
N ALA A 610 -56.03 0.19 -16.14
CA ALA A 610 -56.05 0.76 -14.80
C ALA A 610 -57.03 0.04 -13.87
N GLU A 611 -56.86 0.30 -12.57
CA GLU A 611 -57.71 -0.18 -11.49
C GLU A 611 -59.21 0.04 -11.75
N GLY A 612 -60.02 -0.95 -11.39
CA GLY A 612 -61.48 -0.90 -11.50
C GLY A 612 -62.02 -1.28 -12.88
N PHE A 613 -61.16 -1.64 -13.83
CA PHE A 613 -61.57 -2.10 -15.16
C PHE A 613 -61.36 -3.60 -15.37
N GLU A 614 -62.23 -4.19 -16.20
CA GLU A 614 -62.10 -5.57 -16.66
C GLU A 614 -61.19 -5.66 -17.89
N CYS A 615 -60.38 -6.72 -17.93
CA CYS A 615 -59.50 -7.03 -19.04
C CYS A 615 -59.40 -8.54 -19.30
N GLY A 616 -59.02 -8.89 -20.52
CA GLY A 616 -58.63 -10.24 -20.91
C GLY A 616 -57.11 -10.33 -20.96
N ILE A 617 -56.53 -11.22 -20.15
CA ILE A 617 -55.09 -11.47 -20.07
C ILE A 617 -54.79 -12.84 -20.68
N LEU A 618 -53.82 -12.88 -21.58
CA LEU A 618 -53.23 -14.12 -22.08
C LEU A 618 -51.80 -14.23 -21.54
N LEU A 619 -51.52 -15.29 -20.80
CA LEU A 619 -50.19 -15.58 -20.25
C LEU A 619 -49.36 -16.43 -21.21
N GLU A 620 -48.05 -16.24 -21.18
CA GLU A 620 -47.13 -17.00 -22.01
C GLU A 620 -46.85 -18.38 -21.41
N GLY A 621 -47.07 -19.45 -22.19
CA GLY A 621 -46.67 -20.81 -21.81
C GLY A 621 -47.45 -21.48 -20.66
N PHE A 622 -48.37 -20.76 -19.99
CA PHE A 622 -49.15 -21.29 -18.85
C PHE A 622 -50.66 -21.32 -19.14
N ASN A 623 -51.28 -22.49 -18.99
CA ASN A 623 -52.69 -22.71 -19.33
C ASN A 623 -53.56 -23.23 -18.16
N ASP A 624 -52.97 -23.60 -17.01
CA ASP A 624 -53.69 -24.15 -15.83
C ASP A 624 -54.19 -23.04 -14.88
N LEU A 625 -55.03 -22.17 -15.44
CA LEU A 625 -55.67 -21.08 -14.72
C LEU A 625 -56.99 -21.53 -14.11
N ARG A 626 -57.32 -21.01 -12.93
CA ARG A 626 -58.59 -21.23 -12.23
C ARG A 626 -59.25 -19.89 -11.90
N GLU A 627 -60.58 -19.92 -11.83
CA GLU A 627 -61.35 -18.79 -11.31
C GLU A 627 -61.02 -18.61 -9.82
N GLY A 628 -60.74 -17.37 -9.41
CA GLY A 628 -60.24 -17.03 -8.08
C GLY A 628 -58.72 -16.93 -7.96
N ASP A 629 -57.94 -17.21 -9.02
CA ASP A 629 -56.50 -16.96 -9.02
C ASP A 629 -56.21 -15.44 -9.00
N VAL A 630 -55.17 -15.02 -8.29
CA VAL A 630 -54.69 -13.62 -8.24
C VAL A 630 -53.39 -13.51 -9.03
N PHE A 631 -53.29 -12.54 -9.93
CA PHE A 631 -52.06 -12.20 -10.62
C PHE A 631 -51.43 -10.97 -9.97
N GLU A 632 -50.26 -11.14 -9.38
CA GLU A 632 -49.38 -10.07 -8.93
C GLU A 632 -48.49 -9.65 -10.10
N VAL A 633 -48.76 -8.51 -10.70
CA VAL A 633 -48.00 -7.98 -11.83
C VAL A 633 -46.87 -7.11 -11.31
N PHE A 634 -45.64 -7.42 -11.74
CA PHE A 634 -44.45 -6.68 -11.38
C PHE A 634 -43.56 -6.44 -12.60
N GLU A 635 -42.75 -5.41 -12.50
CA GLU A 635 -41.73 -5.06 -13.50
C GLU A 635 -40.38 -5.04 -12.81
N THR A 636 -39.40 -5.68 -13.45
CA THR A 636 -38.03 -5.68 -12.96
C THR A 636 -37.38 -4.39 -13.44
N ARG A 637 -37.02 -3.51 -12.50
CA ARG A 637 -36.31 -2.27 -12.79
C ARG A 637 -34.86 -2.40 -12.33
N GLN A 638 -33.93 -2.01 -13.19
CA GLN A 638 -32.53 -1.88 -12.82
C GLN A 638 -32.36 -0.57 -12.06
N VAL A 639 -31.92 -0.67 -10.81
CA VAL A 639 -31.58 0.47 -9.96
C VAL A 639 -30.06 0.46 -9.76
N GLU A 640 -29.42 1.60 -10.04
CA GLU A 640 -27.99 1.78 -9.76
C GLU A 640 -27.78 1.78 -8.24
N ARG A 641 -26.75 1.07 -7.76
CA ARG A 641 -26.43 1.06 -6.33
C ARG A 641 -25.88 2.41 -5.92
N THR A 642 -26.24 2.84 -4.72
CA THR A 642 -25.71 4.08 -4.13
C THR A 642 -24.63 3.83 -3.10
N ASP A 643 -24.56 2.63 -2.50
CA ASP A 643 -23.64 2.30 -1.41
C ASP A 643 -22.94 0.95 -1.60
N LEU A 644 -21.69 0.87 -1.13
CA LEU A 644 -20.83 -0.33 -1.16
C LEU A 644 -21.32 -1.46 -0.25
N SER A 645 -22.23 -1.18 0.70
CA SER A 645 -22.75 -2.17 1.66
C SER A 645 -23.95 -2.95 1.15
N GLU A 646 -24.53 -2.58 0.00
CA GLU A 646 -25.64 -3.29 -0.60
C GLU A 646 -25.12 -4.56 -1.29
N ASN A 647 -25.10 -5.67 -0.55
CA ASN A 647 -24.77 -6.98 -1.10
C ASN A 647 -25.81 -7.37 -2.17
N PRO A 648 -25.38 -7.98 -3.29
CA PRO A 648 -26.33 -8.55 -4.24
C PRO A 648 -27.20 -9.59 -3.54
N ALA A 649 -28.49 -9.61 -3.87
CA ALA A 649 -29.34 -10.75 -3.53
C ALA A 649 -28.66 -12.02 -4.08
N PRO A 650 -28.65 -13.13 -3.32
CA PRO A 650 -28.03 -14.36 -3.77
C PRO A 650 -28.62 -14.76 -5.12
N ALA A 651 -27.75 -15.11 -6.07
CA ALA A 651 -28.17 -15.59 -7.38
C ALA A 651 -29.18 -16.75 -7.20
N PRO A 652 -30.29 -16.79 -7.96
CA PRO A 652 -31.21 -17.91 -7.89
C PRO A 652 -30.46 -19.19 -8.29
N ALA A 653 -30.54 -20.19 -7.40
CA ALA A 653 -29.87 -21.48 -7.52
C ALA A 653 -30.34 -22.32 -8.72
#